data_AF-A0A803LY37-F1
#
_entry.id   AF-A0A803LY37-F1
#
_cell.length_a   1.000
_cell.length_b   1.000
_cell.length_c   1.000
_cell.angle_alpha   90.00
_cell.angle_beta   90.00
_cell.angle_gamma   90.00
#
_symmetry.space_group_name_H-M   'P 1'
#
loop_
_entity.id
_entity.type
_entity.pdbx_description
1 polymer ?
#
loop_
_entity_poly.entity_id
_entity_poly.type
_entity_poly.pdbx_seq_one_letter_code
_entity_poly.pdbx_strand_id
1 'polypeptide(L)'
;MKEVTPIQILHGTNITQRKNASSYCEVTHQVPAIIFSTGGFIGNVFHEINEIIIPLFLTSRHFNSQVQFIITDYADWWVFKYKEVLKQLSSFEVINGDEDGRVHCFHGAVFGLRYHDNLALNSSEIPGDYTMADFRQFLGKSYNLTMKGLMKPNKKPKILFISRKETRVLLNEDEMVKMMLSLGFEIHWAKAHEMLYLDKFAEVVNSCDIILGAHGAGLTNEVFLRDGAVVVQIVPLALNWASDIYYGNPAHIMGLKYMDYKIVAKESSLYDVYGPDDPIVFDPLVVFEQGYRSARSLYIDGQNVTIDIARFKAVILSGEKEEEMEKKEPIFRKLLVFSALPIFILLLFFIHHQQPLYSGLQTIGNRKIGVFVEKVDLNKLHLQLRKLVRGKDVAEFEATGFAYDVDNFTEVCVINKPIIYDEQSMTVYVPSEDENELTKMMVRPYPRREDPYAMEQVTPVQIIRGNYSSINPPACQITHNVPGLFYSFAGFAENPFHAFNEIIIPLFLTSRHFESKVQFVLTDFRGRWYWKYTQVLKELTLFENIGMDATKRVHCFPAGVVGLRYHENLAVNSDDAPLGYTMQDVRQFLWNTYNVKVKTKLNLKRPKVLLVSRRGSRIFLNEDEMVNMMEQELGFQVYRAMPNETKKLDKFAQIVNSCEIMVGAHGAGLTNALFLPTGATMIQIVPLGLNWASDHYFGEPAPGIGLKYIRYKVWRNETSLYEKYGPDHPIVSDAASIWAKGYMAVKEAYVDEQNFRINLDRFKETLLEALRLMGVSDS
;
A
#
# COMPACT_ATOMS: atom_id res chain seq x y z
N MET A 1 -1.87 4.43 -22.16
CA MET A 1 -1.93 5.89 -22.17
C MET A 1 -1.93 6.37 -23.62
N LYS A 2 -3.10 6.42 -24.29
CA LYS A 2 -3.24 6.93 -25.67
C LYS A 2 -3.92 8.31 -25.73
N GLU A 3 -4.16 8.94 -24.58
CA GLU A 3 -5.10 10.06 -24.43
C GLU A 3 -4.49 11.31 -23.76
N VAL A 4 -3.16 11.38 -23.64
CA VAL A 4 -2.45 12.56 -23.11
C VAL A 4 -1.31 12.91 -24.05
N THR A 5 -1.25 14.16 -24.50
CA THR A 5 -0.24 14.64 -25.42
C THR A 5 1.11 14.77 -24.70
N PRO A 6 2.18 14.09 -25.18
CA PRO A 6 3.50 14.21 -24.57
C PRO A 6 4.12 15.57 -24.86
N ILE A 7 4.76 16.17 -23.85
CA ILE A 7 5.54 17.39 -24.01
C ILE A 7 7.00 17.03 -24.28
N GLN A 8 7.56 17.54 -25.37
CA GLN A 8 8.98 17.39 -25.67
C GLN A 8 9.79 18.46 -24.91
N ILE A 9 10.67 18.02 -24.00
CA ILE A 9 11.60 18.89 -23.28
C ILE A 9 12.97 18.76 -23.95
N LEU A 10 13.45 19.85 -24.56
CA LEU A 10 14.78 19.92 -25.18
C LEU A 10 15.75 20.60 -24.20
N HIS A 11 16.88 19.94 -23.90
CA HIS A 11 17.90 20.45 -22.97
C HIS A 11 19.29 20.35 -23.60
N GLY A 12 20.06 21.45 -23.64
CA GLY A 12 21.44 21.44 -24.12
C GLY A 12 22.05 22.83 -24.38
N THR A 13 23.39 22.89 -24.38
CA THR A 13 24.20 24.10 -24.65
C THR A 13 24.22 24.53 -26.12
N ASN A 14 23.59 23.78 -27.04
CA ASN A 14 23.53 24.12 -28.46
C ASN A 14 22.35 25.03 -28.86
N ILE A 15 21.52 25.45 -27.90
CA ILE A 15 20.49 26.49 -28.14
C ILE A 15 21.16 27.87 -28.37
N THR A 16 22.45 28.03 -28.02
CA THR A 16 23.19 29.31 -28.09
C THR A 16 23.96 29.58 -29.40
N GLN A 17 23.71 28.88 -30.50
CA GLN A 17 24.25 29.31 -31.82
C GLN A 17 23.37 30.31 -32.57
N ARG A 18 22.33 30.86 -31.94
CA ARG A 18 21.56 31.98 -32.52
C ARG A 18 21.38 33.09 -31.49
N LYS A 19 21.67 34.32 -31.92
CA LYS A 19 21.89 35.52 -31.10
C LYS A 19 20.64 35.92 -30.29
N ASN A 20 20.83 36.19 -29.00
CA ASN A 20 19.94 36.84 -28.00
C ASN A 20 18.57 36.19 -27.70
N ALA A 21 18.37 35.74 -26.46
CA ALA A 21 17.07 35.25 -25.95
C ALA A 21 15.91 36.25 -26.13
N SER A 22 16.20 37.56 -26.18
CA SER A 22 15.21 38.62 -26.41
C SER A 22 14.63 38.66 -27.84
N SER A 23 15.20 37.95 -28.82
CA SER A 23 14.62 37.82 -30.16
C SER A 23 13.82 36.53 -30.38
N TYR A 24 13.65 35.70 -29.33
CA TYR A 24 12.92 34.42 -29.38
C TYR A 24 11.55 34.47 -28.73
N CYS A 25 11.39 35.30 -27.71
CA CYS A 25 10.16 35.38 -26.93
C CYS A 25 9.16 36.31 -27.63
N GLU A 26 8.06 35.76 -28.11
CA GLU A 26 6.92 36.57 -28.56
C GLU A 26 6.12 37.08 -27.35
N VAL A 27 6.11 36.30 -26.26
CA VAL A 27 5.52 36.69 -24.97
C VAL A 27 6.51 36.38 -23.85
N THR A 28 6.75 37.35 -22.96
CA THR A 28 7.63 37.17 -21.79
C THR A 28 6.81 37.28 -20.51
N HIS A 29 6.94 36.28 -19.64
CA HIS A 29 6.22 36.17 -18.38
C HIS A 29 7.16 36.40 -17.19
N GLN A 30 6.69 37.20 -16.22
CA GLN A 30 7.44 37.53 -15.00
C GLN A 30 7.19 36.52 -13.86
N VAL A 31 6.30 35.56 -14.07
CA VAL A 31 5.97 34.48 -13.14
C VAL A 31 6.38 33.13 -13.73
N PRO A 32 6.55 32.06 -12.93
CA PRO A 32 6.75 30.72 -13.47
C PRO A 32 5.50 30.18 -14.16
N ALA A 33 5.67 29.13 -14.97
CA ALA A 33 4.56 28.36 -15.53
C ALA A 33 4.35 27.04 -14.78
N ILE A 34 3.10 26.58 -14.70
CA ILE A 34 2.76 25.17 -14.46
C ILE A 34 2.06 24.66 -15.72
N ILE A 35 2.64 23.63 -16.34
CA ILE A 35 2.14 23.02 -17.55
C ILE A 35 1.58 21.63 -17.20
N PHE A 36 0.30 21.41 -17.51
CA PHE A 36 -0.39 20.15 -17.23
C PHE A 36 -1.41 19.83 -18.30
N SER A 37 -1.82 18.56 -18.37
CA SER A 37 -2.80 18.11 -19.36
C SER A 37 -4.20 18.02 -18.75
N THR A 38 -5.22 18.37 -19.53
CA THR A 38 -6.62 18.00 -19.25
C THR A 38 -7.07 16.77 -20.01
N GLY A 39 -6.17 15.99 -20.60
CA GLY A 39 -6.48 14.72 -21.27
C GLY A 39 -6.74 13.56 -20.30
N GLY A 40 -6.77 12.33 -20.82
CA GLY A 40 -7.06 11.12 -20.05
C GLY A 40 -8.54 10.96 -19.67
N PHE A 41 -8.85 10.75 -18.39
CA PHE A 41 -10.18 10.36 -17.91
C PHE A 41 -11.11 11.53 -17.51
N ILE A 42 -10.89 12.74 -18.05
CA ILE A 42 -11.82 13.87 -17.84
C ILE A 42 -13.23 13.53 -18.36
N GLY A 43 -14.26 14.07 -17.72
CA GLY A 43 -15.65 13.66 -17.89
C GLY A 43 -16.14 12.74 -16.78
N ASN A 44 -15.22 12.21 -15.97
CA ASN A 44 -15.50 11.53 -14.71
C ASN A 44 -15.00 12.40 -13.54
N VAL A 45 -15.94 12.93 -12.74
CA VAL A 45 -15.63 13.86 -11.64
C VAL A 45 -14.64 13.29 -10.61
N PHE A 46 -14.58 11.95 -10.44
CA PHE A 46 -13.57 11.34 -9.59
C PHE A 46 -12.17 11.65 -10.12
N HIS A 47 -11.90 11.32 -11.37
CA HIS A 47 -10.59 11.55 -12.00
C HIS A 47 -10.26 13.05 -12.11
N GLU A 48 -11.25 13.88 -12.44
CA GLU A 48 -11.04 15.34 -12.49
C GLU A 48 -10.57 15.90 -11.14
N ILE A 49 -11.21 15.52 -10.02
CA ILE A 49 -10.82 16.01 -8.70
C ILE A 49 -9.52 15.34 -8.22
N ASN A 50 -9.44 14.02 -8.35
CA ASN A 50 -8.37 13.18 -7.80
C ASN A 50 -7.04 13.35 -8.54
N GLU A 51 -7.07 13.39 -9.86
CA GLU A 51 -5.88 13.34 -10.71
C GLU A 51 -5.47 14.73 -11.23
N ILE A 52 -6.37 15.71 -11.19
CA ILE A 52 -6.10 17.07 -11.67
C ILE A 52 -6.25 18.12 -10.56
N ILE A 53 -7.45 18.32 -9.99
CA ILE A 53 -7.68 19.47 -9.10
C ILE A 53 -6.89 19.39 -7.78
N ILE A 54 -6.86 18.23 -7.12
CA ILE A 54 -6.05 18.04 -5.89
C ILE A 54 -4.55 18.20 -6.21
N PRO A 55 -3.99 17.49 -7.21
CA PRO A 55 -2.60 17.70 -7.63
C PRO A 55 -2.26 19.13 -8.06
N LEU A 56 -3.19 19.82 -8.72
CA LEU A 56 -3.02 21.22 -9.13
C LEU A 56 -2.98 22.14 -7.91
N PHE A 57 -3.87 21.95 -6.94
CA PHE A 57 -3.83 22.67 -5.66
C PHE A 57 -2.47 22.49 -5.00
N LEU A 58 -1.99 21.25 -4.85
CA LEU A 58 -0.69 20.95 -4.25
C LEU A 58 0.47 21.62 -4.99
N THR A 59 0.46 21.52 -6.31
CA THR A 59 1.56 21.97 -7.17
C THR A 59 1.60 23.49 -7.30
N SER A 60 0.45 24.18 -7.16
CA SER A 60 0.35 25.63 -7.39
C SER A 60 0.22 26.47 -6.12
N ARG A 61 -0.27 25.93 -5.00
CA ARG A 61 -0.68 26.73 -3.83
C ARG A 61 0.45 27.59 -3.26
N HIS A 62 1.67 27.06 -3.22
CA HIS A 62 2.83 27.74 -2.67
C HIS A 62 3.32 28.93 -3.51
N PHE A 63 2.85 29.06 -4.77
CA PHE A 63 3.11 30.24 -5.59
C PHE A 63 2.19 31.43 -5.27
N ASN A 64 1.22 31.28 -4.35
CA ASN A 64 0.31 32.37 -3.93
C ASN A 64 -0.33 33.10 -5.12
N SER A 65 -0.85 32.34 -6.08
CA SER A 65 -1.47 32.84 -7.32
C SER A 65 -0.51 33.55 -8.31
N GLN A 66 0.79 33.61 -8.03
CA GLN A 66 1.83 34.13 -8.92
C GLN A 66 2.42 33.02 -9.80
N VAL A 67 1.56 32.37 -10.58
CA VAL A 67 1.96 31.30 -11.51
C VAL A 67 1.03 31.31 -12.72
N GLN A 68 1.58 31.11 -13.91
CA GLN A 68 0.84 31.02 -15.16
C GLN A 68 0.47 29.56 -15.44
N PHE A 69 -0.80 29.27 -15.71
CA PHE A 69 -1.21 27.94 -16.18
C PHE A 69 -1.17 27.86 -17.70
N ILE A 70 -0.59 26.76 -18.20
CA ILE A 70 -0.66 26.35 -19.60
C ILE A 70 -1.23 24.94 -19.62
N ILE A 71 -2.33 24.74 -20.35
CA ILE A 71 -2.99 23.44 -20.40
C ILE A 71 -2.79 22.83 -21.79
N THR A 72 -2.30 21.59 -21.85
CA THR A 72 -2.30 20.75 -23.06
C THR A 72 -3.51 19.82 -23.08
N ASP A 73 -3.88 19.30 -24.24
CA ASP A 73 -5.15 18.54 -24.40
C ASP A 73 -6.33 19.37 -23.86
N TYR A 74 -6.37 20.63 -24.27
CA TYR A 74 -7.17 21.68 -23.69
C TYR A 74 -8.66 21.44 -23.90
N ALA A 75 -9.40 21.36 -22.79
CA ALA A 75 -10.85 21.17 -22.81
C ALA A 75 -11.57 22.44 -22.30
N ASP A 76 -12.17 23.22 -23.21
CA ASP A 76 -12.92 24.45 -22.89
C ASP A 76 -13.95 24.25 -21.78
N TRP A 77 -14.74 23.17 -21.90
CA TRP A 77 -15.80 22.86 -20.96
C TRP A 77 -15.27 22.55 -19.55
N TRP A 78 -14.07 21.96 -19.45
CA TRP A 78 -13.43 21.65 -18.17
C TRP A 78 -12.90 22.91 -17.50
N VAL A 79 -12.23 23.77 -18.29
CA VAL A 79 -11.75 25.09 -17.81
C VAL A 79 -12.93 25.94 -17.34
N PHE A 80 -14.03 25.93 -18.08
CA PHE A 80 -15.27 26.61 -17.68
C PHE A 80 -15.84 26.05 -16.36
N LYS A 81 -15.89 24.72 -16.21
CA LYS A 81 -16.40 24.04 -15.01
C LYS A 81 -15.59 24.37 -13.75
N TYR A 82 -14.25 24.42 -13.86
CA TYR A 82 -13.33 24.66 -12.74
C TYR A 82 -12.77 26.09 -12.69
N LYS A 83 -13.37 27.04 -13.42
CA LYS A 83 -12.88 28.43 -13.53
C LYS A 83 -12.62 29.11 -12.19
N GLU A 84 -13.47 28.88 -11.19
CA GLU A 84 -13.34 29.53 -9.87
C GLU A 84 -12.18 28.93 -9.04
N VAL A 85 -11.87 27.65 -9.23
CA VAL A 85 -10.66 27.02 -8.68
C VAL A 85 -9.41 27.58 -9.37
N LEU A 86 -9.42 27.66 -10.70
CA LEU A 86 -8.29 28.14 -11.49
C LEU A 86 -7.95 29.61 -11.17
N LYS A 87 -8.96 30.49 -11.09
CA LYS A 87 -8.80 31.90 -10.67
C LYS A 87 -8.26 32.05 -9.24
N GLN A 88 -8.61 31.12 -8.36
CA GLN A 88 -8.11 31.15 -6.98
C GLN A 88 -6.64 30.70 -6.89
N LEU A 89 -6.19 29.85 -7.81
CA LEU A 89 -4.82 29.30 -7.85
C LEU A 89 -3.85 30.09 -8.75
N SER A 90 -4.36 30.89 -9.69
CA SER A 90 -3.58 31.75 -10.59
C SER A 90 -4.29 33.08 -10.80
N SER A 91 -3.55 34.19 -10.71
CA SER A 91 -4.03 35.53 -11.05
C SER A 91 -4.03 35.81 -12.57
N PHE A 92 -3.58 34.86 -13.38
CA PHE A 92 -3.45 34.96 -14.83
C PHE A 92 -4.44 34.04 -15.55
N GLU A 93 -4.92 34.46 -16.72
CA GLU A 93 -5.78 33.63 -17.58
C GLU A 93 -5.02 32.39 -18.05
N VAL A 94 -5.71 31.25 -18.12
CA VAL A 94 -5.12 30.00 -18.59
C VAL A 94 -4.79 30.11 -20.07
N ILE A 95 -3.58 29.68 -20.45
CA ILE A 95 -3.16 29.62 -21.85
C ILE A 95 -3.55 28.24 -22.42
N ASN A 96 -4.24 28.26 -23.56
CA ASN A 96 -4.48 27.06 -24.36
C ASN A 96 -3.17 26.64 -25.07
N GLY A 97 -2.50 25.62 -24.55
CA GLY A 97 -1.23 25.13 -25.08
C GLY A 97 -1.34 24.50 -26.48
N ASP A 98 -2.55 24.12 -26.89
CA ASP A 98 -2.79 23.46 -28.18
C ASP A 98 -3.03 24.48 -29.31
N GLU A 99 -3.55 25.67 -28.99
CA GLU A 99 -3.94 26.68 -29.99
C GLU A 99 -3.14 28.00 -29.95
N ASP A 100 -2.51 28.36 -28.82
CA ASP A 100 -1.86 29.67 -28.68
C ASP A 100 -0.77 29.89 -29.73
N GLY A 101 0.05 28.86 -30.00
CA GLY A 101 1.04 28.82 -31.08
C GLY A 101 2.24 29.77 -30.93
N ARG A 102 2.25 30.67 -29.93
CA ARG A 102 3.32 31.65 -29.72
C ARG A 102 4.48 31.09 -28.93
N VAL A 103 5.63 31.75 -29.02
CA VAL A 103 6.81 31.43 -28.19
C VAL A 103 6.76 32.17 -26.86
N HIS A 104 6.49 31.44 -25.77
CA HIS A 104 6.41 31.97 -24.41
C HIS A 104 7.72 31.75 -23.64
N CYS A 105 8.20 32.78 -22.97
CA CYS A 105 9.38 32.72 -22.11
C CYS A 105 9.03 32.93 -20.65
N PHE A 106 9.48 32.01 -19.81
CA PHE A 106 9.29 32.01 -18.36
C PHE A 106 10.64 31.92 -17.65
N HIS A 107 10.74 32.51 -16.46
CA HIS A 107 11.94 32.39 -15.62
C HIS A 107 12.07 31.00 -14.96
N GLY A 108 10.98 30.23 -14.92
CA GLY A 108 10.93 28.86 -14.42
C GLY A 108 9.63 28.19 -14.83
N ALA A 109 9.61 26.86 -14.85
CA ALA A 109 8.43 26.09 -15.22
C ALA A 109 8.38 24.76 -14.46
N VAL A 110 7.16 24.30 -14.18
CA VAL A 110 6.85 22.97 -13.66
C VAL A 110 6.09 22.21 -14.74
N PHE A 111 6.54 20.99 -15.06
CA PHE A 111 5.88 20.12 -16.04
C PHE A 111 5.24 18.94 -15.31
N GLY A 112 3.92 18.82 -15.41
CA GLY A 112 3.12 17.82 -14.71
C GLY A 112 2.65 18.26 -13.32
N LEU A 113 1.82 17.41 -12.71
CA LEU A 113 1.22 17.62 -11.39
C LEU A 113 1.64 16.50 -10.42
N ARG A 114 1.69 16.81 -9.12
CA ARG A 114 2.06 15.84 -8.08
C ARG A 114 0.83 15.15 -7.47
N TYR A 115 0.71 13.85 -7.71
CA TYR A 115 -0.34 12.98 -7.17
C TYR A 115 0.12 12.29 -5.89
N HIS A 116 -0.77 12.14 -4.90
CA HIS A 116 -0.46 11.47 -3.62
C HIS A 116 -1.23 10.15 -3.45
N ASP A 117 -2.56 10.18 -3.39
CA ASP A 117 -3.43 8.99 -3.27
C ASP A 117 -4.89 9.40 -3.60
N ASN A 118 -5.83 8.45 -3.52
CA ASN A 118 -7.24 8.64 -3.83
C ASN A 118 -7.89 9.65 -2.88
N LEU A 119 -8.26 10.82 -3.40
CA LEU A 119 -8.88 11.92 -2.67
C LEU A 119 -8.16 12.26 -1.36
N ALA A 120 -6.83 12.17 -1.37
CA ALA A 120 -6.01 12.36 -0.18
C ALA A 120 -4.74 13.17 -0.47
N LEU A 121 -4.20 13.74 0.62
CA LEU A 121 -3.02 14.60 0.62
C LEU A 121 -2.02 14.09 1.66
N ASN A 122 -0.75 13.91 1.26
CA ASN A 122 0.35 13.65 2.17
C ASN A 122 1.07 14.98 2.49
N SER A 123 0.94 15.46 3.74
CA SER A 123 1.51 16.74 4.17
C SER A 123 3.04 16.77 4.17
N SER A 124 3.71 15.61 4.21
CA SER A 124 5.17 15.53 4.40
C SER A 124 6.00 15.63 3.11
N GLU A 125 5.38 15.67 1.93
CA GLU A 125 6.08 15.54 0.64
C GLU A 125 6.23 16.87 -0.15
N ILE A 126 5.61 17.97 0.30
CA ILE A 126 5.60 19.26 -0.41
C ILE A 126 5.71 20.42 0.61
N PRO A 127 6.38 21.54 0.27
CA PRO A 127 6.39 22.72 1.12
C PRO A 127 4.96 23.20 1.46
N GLY A 128 4.63 23.29 2.75
CA GLY A 128 3.39 23.91 3.23
C GLY A 128 2.49 23.03 4.11
N ASP A 129 2.83 21.76 4.32
CA ASP A 129 2.13 20.84 5.24
C ASP A 129 0.61 20.76 5.04
N TYR A 130 0.14 20.93 3.81
CA TYR A 130 -1.30 21.00 3.49
C TYR A 130 -2.02 19.66 3.75
N THR A 131 -3.23 19.77 4.29
CA THR A 131 -4.12 18.65 4.60
C THR A 131 -5.38 18.66 3.72
N MET A 132 -6.14 17.56 3.74
CA MET A 132 -7.46 17.54 3.08
C MET A 132 -8.43 18.58 3.66
N ALA A 133 -8.28 18.97 4.93
CA ALA A 133 -9.05 20.06 5.51
C ALA A 133 -8.69 21.41 4.87
N ASP A 134 -7.41 21.65 4.56
CA ASP A 134 -6.96 22.87 3.87
C ASP A 134 -7.47 22.91 2.42
N PHE A 135 -7.45 21.77 1.73
CA PHE A 135 -8.02 21.66 0.38
C PHE A 135 -9.53 21.92 0.38
N ARG A 136 -10.28 21.32 1.31
CA ARG A 136 -11.73 21.58 1.47
C ARG A 136 -12.01 23.04 1.83
N GLN A 137 -11.18 23.65 2.68
CA GLN A 137 -11.28 25.08 2.97
C GLN A 137 -11.00 25.93 1.73
N PHE A 138 -10.04 25.54 0.90
CA PHE A 138 -9.75 26.19 -0.36
C PHE A 138 -10.95 26.11 -1.31
N LEU A 139 -11.56 24.93 -1.50
CA LEU A 139 -12.79 24.79 -2.29
C LEU A 139 -13.93 25.66 -1.72
N GLY A 140 -14.08 25.68 -0.39
CA GLY A 140 -15.06 26.54 0.27
C GLY A 140 -14.84 28.02 0.00
N LYS A 141 -13.59 28.48 -0.12
CA LYS A 141 -13.30 29.86 -0.55
C LYS A 141 -13.61 30.07 -2.03
N SER A 142 -13.16 29.17 -2.91
CA SER A 142 -13.38 29.27 -4.36
C SER A 142 -14.87 29.33 -4.74
N TYR A 143 -15.73 28.60 -4.03
CA TYR A 143 -17.16 28.52 -4.32
C TYR A 143 -18.04 29.22 -3.27
N ASN A 144 -17.46 30.02 -2.37
CA ASN A 144 -18.17 30.74 -1.31
C ASN A 144 -19.08 29.84 -0.42
N LEU A 145 -18.57 28.67 -0.03
CA LEU A 145 -19.26 27.66 0.78
C LEU A 145 -18.94 27.79 2.26
N THR A 146 -19.85 27.32 3.11
CA THR A 146 -19.64 27.26 4.56
C THR A 146 -19.17 25.87 4.96
N MET A 147 -17.85 25.65 5.12
CA MET A 147 -17.31 24.32 5.44
C MET A 147 -17.47 23.93 6.93
N LYS A 148 -17.38 24.91 7.83
CA LYS A 148 -17.46 24.73 9.28
C LYS A 148 -18.87 25.08 9.79
N GLY A 149 -19.55 24.12 10.41
CA GLY A 149 -20.82 24.39 11.09
C GLY A 149 -21.56 23.12 11.49
N LEU A 150 -21.93 23.00 12.77
CA LEU A 150 -22.72 21.88 13.30
C LEU A 150 -24.15 21.90 12.74
N MET A 151 -24.75 20.71 12.60
CA MET A 151 -26.16 20.56 12.25
C MET A 151 -27.04 21.36 13.22
N LYS A 152 -27.94 22.19 12.66
CA LYS A 152 -28.93 22.90 13.49
C LYS A 152 -29.99 21.91 13.94
N PRO A 153 -30.21 21.70 15.27
CA PRO A 153 -31.09 20.65 15.79
C PRO A 153 -32.55 20.70 15.32
N ASN A 154 -33.01 21.84 14.80
CA ASN A 154 -34.42 22.10 14.50
C ASN A 154 -34.77 22.04 12.99
N LYS A 155 -33.85 21.61 12.12
CA LYS A 155 -34.11 21.48 10.66
C LYS A 155 -34.13 20.00 10.27
N LYS A 156 -35.06 19.61 9.39
CA LYS A 156 -35.09 18.26 8.78
C LYS A 156 -33.77 18.01 8.04
N PRO A 157 -33.10 16.86 8.25
CA PRO A 157 -31.86 16.55 7.53
C PRO A 157 -32.11 16.40 6.02
N LYS A 158 -31.21 16.95 5.21
CA LYS A 158 -31.32 16.94 3.74
C LYS A 158 -30.33 15.94 3.12
N ILE A 159 -30.85 15.01 2.33
CA ILE A 159 -30.08 14.01 1.57
C ILE A 159 -29.86 14.51 0.14
N LEU A 160 -28.61 14.59 -0.28
CA LEU A 160 -28.23 14.61 -1.69
C LEU A 160 -28.23 13.18 -2.23
N PHE A 161 -29.21 12.85 -3.05
CA PHE A 161 -29.36 11.50 -3.60
C PHE A 161 -28.79 11.43 -5.02
N ILE A 162 -27.71 10.65 -5.19
CA ILE A 162 -27.02 10.43 -6.46
C ILE A 162 -27.72 9.29 -7.21
N SER A 163 -28.73 9.64 -8.01
CA SER A 163 -29.40 8.70 -8.90
C SER A 163 -28.54 8.37 -10.12
N ARG A 164 -28.57 7.10 -10.55
CA ARG A 164 -27.83 6.60 -11.72
C ARG A 164 -28.81 5.99 -12.71
N LYS A 165 -28.64 6.26 -14.01
CA LYS A 165 -29.51 5.74 -15.08
C LYS A 165 -28.85 4.73 -16.01
N GLU A 166 -27.51 4.64 -16.00
CA GLU A 166 -26.77 3.79 -16.94
C GLU A 166 -26.14 2.56 -16.27
N THR A 167 -25.39 2.76 -15.18
CA THR A 167 -24.66 1.68 -14.49
C THR A 167 -24.97 1.69 -13.00
N ARG A 168 -25.03 0.51 -12.36
CA ARG A 168 -25.37 0.38 -10.93
C ARG A 168 -26.67 1.10 -10.59
N VAL A 169 -27.66 0.93 -11.46
CA VAL A 169 -29.00 1.51 -11.32
C VAL A 169 -29.67 0.89 -10.10
N LEU A 170 -30.27 1.73 -9.27
CA LEU A 170 -31.11 1.29 -8.15
C LEU A 170 -32.51 0.98 -8.70
N LEU A 171 -32.85 -0.30 -8.79
CA LEU A 171 -34.05 -0.78 -9.48
C LEU A 171 -35.34 -0.43 -8.73
N ASN A 172 -35.28 -0.30 -7.41
CA ASN A 172 -36.38 0.13 -6.55
C ASN A 172 -36.14 1.50 -5.90
N GLU A 173 -35.52 2.42 -6.64
CA GLU A 173 -35.21 3.80 -6.21
C GLU A 173 -36.42 4.52 -5.59
N ASP A 174 -37.61 4.41 -6.18
CA ASP A 174 -38.82 5.07 -5.70
C ASP A 174 -39.27 4.56 -4.31
N GLU A 175 -39.04 3.28 -4.01
CA GLU A 175 -39.35 2.70 -2.70
C GLU A 175 -38.40 3.23 -1.64
N MET A 176 -37.11 3.33 -1.97
CA MET A 176 -36.11 3.93 -1.09
C MET A 176 -36.44 5.38 -0.78
N VAL A 177 -36.81 6.16 -1.80
CA VAL A 177 -37.22 7.56 -1.67
C VAL A 177 -38.45 7.68 -0.77
N LYS A 178 -39.50 6.90 -1.02
CA LYS A 178 -40.72 6.89 -0.18
C LYS A 178 -40.38 6.56 1.28
N MET A 179 -39.50 5.58 1.49
CA MET A 179 -39.03 5.22 2.83
C MET A 179 -38.29 6.38 3.50
N MET A 180 -37.34 7.02 2.83
CA MET A 180 -36.59 8.16 3.39
C MET A 180 -37.49 9.37 3.68
N LEU A 181 -38.45 9.68 2.80
CA LEU A 181 -39.45 10.73 3.05
C LEU A 181 -40.32 10.40 4.27
N SER A 182 -40.69 9.13 4.46
CA SER A 182 -41.46 8.68 5.63
C SER A 182 -40.68 8.80 6.95
N LEU A 183 -39.35 8.78 6.89
CA LEU A 183 -38.46 9.02 8.02
C LEU A 183 -38.25 10.52 8.31
N GLY A 184 -38.76 11.41 7.47
CA GLY A 184 -38.68 12.85 7.66
C GLY A 184 -37.50 13.54 6.99
N PHE A 185 -36.73 12.84 6.15
CA PHE A 185 -35.66 13.44 5.35
C PHE A 185 -36.21 14.35 4.23
N GLU A 186 -35.52 15.45 3.96
CA GLU A 186 -35.64 16.19 2.71
C GLU A 186 -34.70 15.58 1.67
N ILE A 187 -35.10 15.48 0.39
CA ILE A 187 -34.29 14.85 -0.65
C ILE A 187 -34.05 15.83 -1.79
N HIS A 188 -32.78 15.99 -2.19
CA HIS A 188 -32.38 16.62 -3.44
C HIS A 188 -31.86 15.55 -4.39
N TRP A 189 -32.49 15.38 -5.54
CA TRP A 189 -32.03 14.47 -6.59
C TRP A 189 -30.94 15.15 -7.41
N ALA A 190 -29.71 14.67 -7.30
CA ALA A 190 -28.62 15.19 -8.10
C ALA A 190 -28.80 14.72 -9.55
N LYS A 191 -29.04 15.65 -10.47
CA LYS A 191 -29.12 15.34 -11.91
C LYS A 191 -27.77 15.56 -12.56
N ALA A 192 -27.41 14.71 -13.53
CA ALA A 192 -26.12 14.79 -14.22
C ALA A 192 -25.85 16.18 -14.84
N HIS A 193 -26.87 16.86 -15.37
CA HIS A 193 -26.72 18.21 -15.91
C HIS A 193 -26.47 19.29 -14.86
N GLU A 194 -26.92 19.10 -13.60
CA GLU A 194 -26.61 20.05 -12.52
C GLU A 194 -25.11 20.01 -12.21
N MET A 195 -24.49 18.83 -12.29
CA MET A 195 -23.05 18.64 -12.04
C MET A 195 -22.14 19.31 -13.07
N LEU A 196 -22.67 19.75 -14.22
CA LEU A 196 -21.93 20.53 -15.22
C LEU A 196 -21.69 21.98 -14.74
N TYR A 197 -22.61 22.53 -13.94
CA TYR A 197 -22.52 23.87 -13.36
C TYR A 197 -22.03 23.77 -11.92
N LEU A 198 -20.74 23.48 -11.77
CA LEU A 198 -20.14 23.11 -10.50
C LEU A 198 -20.26 24.21 -9.43
N ASP A 199 -20.28 25.48 -9.82
CA ASP A 199 -20.50 26.61 -8.92
C ASP A 199 -21.83 26.49 -8.16
N LYS A 200 -22.94 26.31 -8.87
CA LYS A 200 -24.27 26.14 -8.28
C LYS A 200 -24.42 24.77 -7.61
N PHE A 201 -23.85 23.74 -8.20
CA PHE A 201 -23.99 22.39 -7.67
C PHE A 201 -23.23 22.22 -6.35
N ALA A 202 -22.05 22.83 -6.19
CA ALA A 202 -21.30 22.80 -4.95
C ALA A 202 -22.08 23.46 -3.79
N GLU A 203 -22.83 24.54 -4.05
CA GLU A 203 -23.75 25.13 -3.07
C GLU A 203 -24.86 24.17 -2.66
N VAL A 204 -25.45 23.46 -3.63
CA VAL A 204 -26.47 22.43 -3.37
C VAL A 204 -25.89 21.31 -2.50
N VAL A 205 -24.71 20.80 -2.83
CA VAL A 205 -24.02 19.76 -2.06
C VAL A 205 -23.73 20.25 -0.63
N ASN A 206 -23.16 21.45 -0.48
CA ASN A 206 -22.84 22.04 0.83
C ASN A 206 -24.10 22.28 1.69
N SER A 207 -25.26 22.47 1.06
CA SER A 207 -26.57 22.59 1.74
C SER A 207 -27.10 21.27 2.31
N CYS A 208 -26.57 20.12 1.88
CA CYS A 208 -27.02 18.80 2.31
C CYS A 208 -26.24 18.31 3.54
N ASP A 209 -26.87 17.43 4.31
CA ASP A 209 -26.29 16.82 5.52
C ASP A 209 -25.79 15.40 5.23
N ILE A 210 -26.35 14.77 4.21
CA ILE A 210 -26.02 13.40 3.80
C ILE A 210 -25.84 13.37 2.28
N ILE A 211 -24.80 12.71 1.78
CA ILE A 211 -24.73 12.26 0.38
C ILE A 211 -24.98 10.76 0.33
N LEU A 212 -25.89 10.33 -0.54
CA LEU A 212 -26.29 8.92 -0.67
C LEU A 212 -26.26 8.50 -2.13
N GLY A 213 -25.61 7.37 -2.42
CA GLY A 213 -25.63 6.78 -3.76
C GLY A 213 -24.89 5.45 -3.87
N ALA A 214 -25.12 4.76 -4.98
CA ALA A 214 -24.32 3.59 -5.35
C ALA A 214 -22.88 3.97 -5.68
N HIS A 215 -21.93 3.10 -5.32
CA HIS A 215 -20.51 3.27 -5.54
C HIS A 215 -20.19 3.80 -6.95
N GLY A 216 -19.54 4.96 -7.03
CA GLY A 216 -19.09 5.56 -8.27
C GLY A 216 -18.88 7.07 -8.18
N ALA A 217 -18.43 7.65 -9.30
CA ALA A 217 -17.88 9.00 -9.39
C ALA A 217 -18.71 10.11 -8.73
N GLY A 218 -20.05 10.03 -8.75
CA GLY A 218 -20.91 11.05 -8.16
C GLY A 218 -20.70 11.26 -6.65
N LEU A 219 -20.20 10.26 -5.92
CA LEU A 219 -19.88 10.38 -4.51
C LEU A 219 -18.67 11.29 -4.23
N THR A 220 -17.82 11.55 -5.23
CA THR A 220 -16.66 12.47 -5.12
C THR A 220 -17.07 13.87 -4.69
N ASN A 221 -18.33 14.25 -4.91
CA ASN A 221 -18.87 15.51 -4.44
C ASN A 221 -18.86 15.64 -2.90
N GLU A 222 -18.56 14.57 -2.15
CA GLU A 222 -18.30 14.62 -0.71
C GLU A 222 -17.29 15.71 -0.29
N VAL A 223 -16.36 16.08 -1.17
CA VAL A 223 -15.39 17.17 -0.92
C VAL A 223 -16.06 18.53 -0.62
N PHE A 224 -17.28 18.76 -1.11
CA PHE A 224 -18.04 20.00 -0.91
C PHE A 224 -18.98 19.97 0.31
N LEU A 225 -19.12 18.82 0.99
CA LEU A 225 -19.95 18.71 2.19
C LEU A 225 -19.41 19.55 3.34
N ARG A 226 -20.23 19.74 4.37
CA ARG A 226 -19.82 20.37 5.63
C ARG A 226 -19.14 19.36 6.56
N ASP A 227 -18.31 19.84 7.47
CA ASP A 227 -17.69 18.98 8.48
C ASP A 227 -18.75 18.22 9.29
N GLY A 228 -18.52 16.93 9.52
CA GLY A 228 -19.45 16.05 10.22
C GLY A 228 -20.65 15.55 9.39
N ALA A 229 -20.81 15.98 8.13
CA ALA A 229 -21.79 15.41 7.21
C ALA A 229 -21.53 13.92 6.95
N VAL A 230 -22.55 13.20 6.48
CA VAL A 230 -22.51 11.74 6.31
C VAL A 230 -22.44 11.34 4.85
N VAL A 231 -21.52 10.43 4.53
CA VAL A 231 -21.44 9.74 3.23
C VAL A 231 -22.03 8.35 3.40
N VAL A 232 -23.15 8.08 2.73
CA VAL A 232 -23.79 6.76 2.71
C VAL A 232 -23.56 6.13 1.34
N GLN A 233 -22.75 5.09 1.30
CA GLN A 233 -22.39 4.40 0.07
C GLN A 233 -23.11 3.05 -0.03
N ILE A 234 -23.91 2.87 -1.08
CA ILE A 234 -24.40 1.54 -1.46
C ILE A 234 -23.26 0.84 -2.22
N VAL A 235 -22.83 -0.32 -1.72
CA VAL A 235 -21.68 -1.07 -2.23
C VAL A 235 -22.18 -2.29 -3.00
N PRO A 236 -22.13 -2.27 -4.34
CA PRO A 236 -22.50 -3.41 -5.17
C PRO A 236 -21.60 -4.63 -4.93
N LEU A 237 -22.02 -5.79 -5.45
CA LEU A 237 -21.30 -7.04 -5.28
C LEU A 237 -19.85 -6.89 -5.75
N ALA A 238 -18.91 -7.48 -5.00
CA ALA A 238 -17.48 -7.48 -5.32
C ALA A 238 -16.75 -6.13 -5.23
N LEU A 239 -17.41 -5.05 -4.81
CA LEU A 239 -16.81 -3.70 -4.72
C LEU A 239 -16.43 -3.27 -3.30
N ASN A 240 -16.42 -4.18 -2.32
CA ASN A 240 -16.07 -3.89 -0.92
C ASN A 240 -14.67 -3.26 -0.74
N TRP A 241 -13.70 -3.67 -1.55
CA TRP A 241 -12.36 -3.09 -1.48
C TRP A 241 -12.32 -1.69 -2.09
N ALA A 242 -13.10 -1.48 -3.16
CA ALA A 242 -13.16 -0.22 -3.90
C ALA A 242 -13.90 0.85 -3.08
N SER A 243 -14.97 0.46 -2.38
CA SER A 243 -15.70 1.36 -1.48
C SER A 243 -14.80 1.98 -0.43
N ASP A 244 -14.00 1.16 0.26
CA ASP A 244 -13.10 1.63 1.32
C ASP A 244 -11.99 2.53 0.77
N ILE A 245 -11.40 2.18 -0.37
CA ILE A 245 -10.25 2.91 -0.93
C ILE A 245 -10.68 4.25 -1.53
N TYR A 246 -11.77 4.28 -2.31
CA TYR A 246 -12.15 5.46 -3.07
C TYR A 246 -12.98 6.48 -2.29
N TYR A 247 -13.73 6.06 -1.26
CA TYR A 247 -14.66 6.95 -0.55
C TYR A 247 -14.65 6.76 0.97
N GLY A 248 -14.55 5.53 1.47
CA GLY A 248 -14.53 5.27 2.92
C GLY A 248 -13.37 5.93 3.67
N ASN A 249 -12.13 5.58 3.30
CA ASN A 249 -10.95 6.21 3.90
C ASN A 249 -10.88 7.72 3.61
N PRO A 250 -11.14 8.20 2.37
CA PRO A 250 -11.16 9.63 2.08
C PRO A 250 -12.16 10.43 2.92
N ALA A 251 -13.40 9.95 3.08
CA ALA A 251 -14.41 10.60 3.92
C ALA A 251 -13.89 10.81 5.36
N HIS A 252 -13.27 9.79 5.97
CA HIS A 252 -12.67 9.91 7.30
C HIS A 252 -11.54 10.94 7.36
N ILE A 253 -10.65 10.96 6.37
CA ILE A 253 -9.54 11.92 6.29
C ILE A 253 -10.07 13.35 6.12
N MET A 254 -11.21 13.50 5.42
CA MET A 254 -11.91 14.77 5.28
C MET A 254 -12.67 15.19 6.53
N GLY A 255 -12.77 14.37 7.59
CA GLY A 255 -13.58 14.68 8.77
C GLY A 255 -15.08 14.53 8.54
N LEU A 256 -15.47 13.69 7.58
CA LEU A 256 -16.85 13.27 7.31
C LEU A 256 -17.12 11.93 8.03
N LYS A 257 -18.40 11.67 8.31
CA LYS A 257 -18.86 10.36 8.74
C LYS A 257 -19.10 9.49 7.50
N TYR A 258 -18.75 8.21 7.57
CA TYR A 258 -18.93 7.28 6.46
C TYR A 258 -19.72 6.07 6.91
N MET A 259 -20.68 5.66 6.09
CA MET A 259 -21.51 4.49 6.27
C MET A 259 -21.59 3.74 4.94
N ASP A 260 -21.52 2.41 4.99
CA ASP A 260 -21.75 1.58 3.83
C ASP A 260 -22.98 0.68 3.98
N TYR A 261 -23.68 0.49 2.86
CA TYR A 261 -24.72 -0.51 2.69
C TYR A 261 -24.18 -1.55 1.71
N LYS A 262 -23.58 -2.61 2.26
CA LYS A 262 -23.08 -3.74 1.47
C LYS A 262 -24.24 -4.63 1.09
N ILE A 263 -24.46 -4.75 -0.22
CA ILE A 263 -25.52 -5.61 -0.73
C ILE A 263 -25.18 -7.07 -0.47
N VAL A 264 -26.19 -7.89 -0.24
CA VAL A 264 -26.03 -9.35 -0.35
C VAL A 264 -26.19 -9.78 -1.80
N ALA A 265 -25.76 -11.00 -2.12
CA ALA A 265 -25.82 -11.53 -3.48
C ALA A 265 -27.20 -11.34 -4.14
N LYS A 266 -28.29 -11.67 -3.43
CA LYS A 266 -29.69 -11.55 -3.91
C LYS A 266 -30.14 -10.14 -4.28
N GLU A 267 -29.44 -9.11 -3.82
CA GLU A 267 -29.76 -7.72 -4.15
C GLU A 267 -29.04 -7.26 -5.43
N SER A 268 -28.10 -8.07 -5.96
CA SER A 268 -27.45 -7.81 -7.25
C SER A 268 -28.26 -8.43 -8.38
N SER A 269 -28.43 -7.70 -9.48
CA SER A 269 -29.02 -8.27 -10.71
C SER A 269 -28.24 -9.47 -11.26
N LEU A 270 -26.95 -9.60 -10.90
CA LEU A 270 -26.13 -10.75 -11.30
C LEU A 270 -26.65 -12.06 -10.70
N TYR A 271 -27.33 -12.01 -9.55
CA TYR A 271 -27.92 -13.19 -8.92
C TYR A 271 -28.97 -13.85 -9.81
N ASP A 272 -29.82 -13.06 -10.45
CA ASP A 272 -30.87 -13.57 -11.35
C ASP A 272 -30.30 -13.97 -12.72
N VAL A 273 -29.23 -13.31 -13.17
CA VAL A 273 -28.60 -13.58 -14.47
C VAL A 273 -27.77 -14.87 -14.45
N TYR A 274 -27.00 -15.10 -13.39
CA TYR A 274 -26.04 -16.22 -13.31
C TYR A 274 -26.48 -17.34 -12.35
N GLY A 275 -27.33 -17.03 -11.38
CA GLY A 275 -27.75 -17.97 -10.33
C GLY A 275 -26.85 -17.93 -9.08
N PRO A 276 -27.32 -18.48 -7.94
CA PRO A 276 -26.62 -18.41 -6.66
C PRO A 276 -25.29 -19.19 -6.62
N ASP A 277 -25.20 -20.27 -7.40
CA ASP A 277 -24.06 -21.20 -7.42
C ASP A 277 -23.04 -20.87 -8.52
N ASP A 278 -23.19 -19.75 -9.22
CA ASP A 278 -22.18 -19.29 -10.18
C ASP A 278 -21.06 -18.54 -9.46
N PRO A 279 -19.77 -18.84 -9.74
CA PRO A 279 -18.64 -18.15 -9.10
C PRO A 279 -18.69 -16.63 -9.21
N ILE A 280 -19.33 -16.07 -10.25
CA ILE A 280 -19.57 -14.63 -10.38
C ILE A 280 -20.32 -14.07 -9.16
N VAL A 281 -21.21 -14.85 -8.56
CA VAL A 281 -22.10 -14.45 -7.48
C VAL A 281 -21.51 -14.81 -6.11
N PHE A 282 -21.00 -16.03 -5.92
CA PHE A 282 -20.55 -16.51 -4.61
C PHE A 282 -19.04 -16.37 -4.35
N ASP A 283 -18.20 -16.30 -5.39
CA ASP A 283 -16.75 -16.06 -5.27
C ASP A 283 -16.23 -15.04 -6.30
N PRO A 284 -16.54 -13.75 -6.13
CA PRO A 284 -16.19 -12.75 -7.13
C PRO A 284 -14.68 -12.58 -7.41
N LEU A 285 -13.81 -13.14 -6.56
CA LEU A 285 -12.36 -13.04 -6.71
C LEU A 285 -11.86 -13.74 -7.97
N VAL A 286 -12.46 -14.87 -8.38
CA VAL A 286 -12.06 -15.58 -9.59
C VAL A 286 -12.25 -14.76 -10.87
N VAL A 287 -13.16 -13.79 -10.89
CA VAL A 287 -13.35 -12.89 -12.04
C VAL A 287 -12.29 -11.78 -12.02
N PHE A 288 -11.82 -11.35 -10.86
CA PHE A 288 -10.70 -10.40 -10.75
C PHE A 288 -9.37 -11.03 -11.17
N GLU A 289 -9.19 -12.34 -11.02
CA GLU A 289 -8.02 -13.09 -11.51
C GLU A 289 -7.93 -13.08 -13.04
N GLN A 290 -9.07 -12.97 -13.74
CA GLN A 290 -9.13 -12.82 -15.19
C GLN A 290 -8.78 -11.39 -15.66
N GLY A 291 -8.48 -10.48 -14.73
CA GLY A 291 -8.05 -9.12 -14.98
C GLY A 291 -9.12 -8.06 -14.73
N TYR A 292 -8.67 -6.83 -14.48
CA TYR A 292 -9.53 -5.70 -14.10
C TYR A 292 -10.63 -5.39 -15.13
N ARG A 293 -10.35 -5.54 -16.44
CA ARG A 293 -11.35 -5.25 -17.49
C ARG A 293 -12.55 -6.18 -17.41
N SER A 294 -12.33 -7.47 -17.17
CA SER A 294 -13.38 -8.48 -17.01
C SER A 294 -14.22 -8.19 -15.78
N ALA A 295 -13.57 -7.97 -14.63
CA ALA A 295 -14.25 -7.63 -13.39
C ALA A 295 -15.01 -6.30 -13.46
N ARG A 296 -14.45 -5.29 -14.13
CA ARG A 296 -15.12 -4.00 -14.36
C ARG A 296 -16.39 -4.18 -15.20
N SER A 297 -16.28 -4.87 -16.33
CA SER A 297 -17.42 -5.10 -17.23
C SER A 297 -18.60 -5.73 -16.50
N LEU A 298 -18.32 -6.60 -15.53
CA LEU A 298 -19.34 -7.32 -14.79
C LEU A 298 -19.85 -6.54 -13.56
N TYR A 299 -18.94 -6.18 -12.65
CA TYR A 299 -19.30 -5.64 -11.34
C TYR A 299 -19.40 -4.12 -11.31
N ILE A 300 -18.86 -3.39 -12.28
CA ILE A 300 -18.96 -1.92 -12.31
C ILE A 300 -20.00 -1.49 -13.35
N ASP A 301 -19.93 -2.10 -14.53
CA ASP A 301 -20.74 -1.69 -15.68
C ASP A 301 -22.01 -2.55 -15.83
N GLY A 302 -21.93 -3.86 -15.56
CA GLY A 302 -23.00 -4.83 -15.85
C GLY A 302 -23.99 -5.14 -14.72
N GLN A 303 -23.76 -4.70 -13.48
CA GLN A 303 -24.68 -4.98 -12.37
C GLN A 303 -25.56 -3.78 -12.00
N ASN A 304 -26.82 -4.08 -11.69
CA ASN A 304 -27.79 -3.19 -11.06
C ASN A 304 -28.18 -3.75 -9.69
N VAL A 305 -28.84 -2.94 -8.88
CA VAL A 305 -29.08 -3.26 -7.46
C VAL A 305 -30.55 -3.06 -7.10
N THR A 306 -31.14 -4.07 -6.45
CA THR A 306 -32.45 -3.98 -5.78
C THR A 306 -32.22 -3.98 -4.28
N ILE A 307 -32.55 -2.87 -3.61
CA ILE A 307 -32.24 -2.67 -2.19
C ILE A 307 -33.31 -3.31 -1.31
N ASP A 308 -32.89 -4.10 -0.32
CA ASP A 308 -33.74 -4.51 0.79
C ASP A 308 -34.08 -3.27 1.65
N ILE A 309 -35.30 -2.77 1.50
CA ILE A 309 -35.77 -1.55 2.16
C ILE A 309 -35.73 -1.66 3.69
N ALA A 310 -35.96 -2.85 4.27
CA ALA A 310 -35.95 -3.03 5.71
C ALA A 310 -34.52 -2.96 6.27
N ARG A 311 -33.57 -3.62 5.60
CA ARG A 311 -32.14 -3.54 5.95
C ARG A 311 -31.58 -2.14 5.73
N PHE A 312 -31.91 -1.52 4.61
CA PHE A 312 -31.44 -0.17 4.31
C PHE A 312 -31.99 0.86 5.30
N LYS A 313 -33.28 0.74 5.67
CA LYS A 313 -33.89 1.56 6.73
C LYS A 313 -33.13 1.41 8.05
N ALA A 314 -32.71 0.20 8.43
CA ALA A 314 -31.92 -0.02 9.64
C ALA A 314 -30.55 0.68 9.58
N VAL A 315 -29.89 0.68 8.43
CA VAL A 315 -28.62 1.41 8.23
C VAL A 315 -28.83 2.92 8.39
N ILE A 316 -29.82 3.50 7.70
CA ILE A 316 -30.12 4.93 7.82
C ILE A 316 -30.46 5.35 9.27
N LEU A 317 -31.23 4.54 10.00
CA LEU A 317 -31.58 4.80 11.40
C LEU A 317 -30.43 4.55 12.39
N SER A 318 -29.50 3.63 12.08
CA SER A 318 -28.34 3.39 12.94
C SER A 318 -27.43 4.63 13.02
N GLY A 319 -27.37 5.42 11.95
CA GLY A 319 -26.69 6.73 11.94
C GLY A 319 -27.31 7.76 12.89
N GLU A 320 -28.63 7.70 13.11
CA GLU A 320 -29.32 8.57 14.09
C GLU A 320 -29.00 8.17 15.54
N LYS A 321 -28.81 6.88 15.82
CA LYS A 321 -28.48 6.39 17.17
C LYS A 321 -27.06 6.73 17.60
N GLU A 322 -26.09 6.75 16.68
CA GLU A 322 -24.75 7.27 16.96
C GLU A 322 -24.78 8.78 17.26
N GLU A 323 -25.62 9.57 16.56
CA GLU A 323 -25.85 10.98 16.91
C GLU A 323 -26.53 11.18 18.28
N GLU A 324 -27.50 10.34 18.65
CA GLU A 324 -28.09 10.39 19.99
C GLU A 324 -27.12 9.94 21.09
N MET A 325 -26.21 9.01 20.80
CA MET A 325 -25.16 8.58 21.73
C MET A 325 -24.10 9.69 21.93
N GLU A 326 -23.64 10.34 20.85
CA GLU A 326 -22.73 11.50 20.94
C GLU A 326 -23.41 12.69 21.65
N LYS A 327 -24.71 12.91 21.46
CA LYS A 327 -25.48 13.94 22.20
C LYS A 327 -25.76 13.56 23.66
N LYS A 328 -25.67 12.28 24.05
CA LYS A 328 -25.83 11.78 25.43
C LYS A 328 -24.52 11.66 26.22
N GLU A 329 -23.37 11.91 25.60
CA GLU A 329 -22.08 12.12 26.29
C GLU A 329 -21.76 13.59 26.69
N PRO A 330 -22.62 14.25 27.49
CA PRO A 330 -22.12 15.27 28.42
C PRO A 330 -22.38 14.94 29.90
N ILE A 331 -22.87 13.74 30.23
CA ILE A 331 -23.30 13.39 31.60
C ILE A 331 -22.33 12.42 32.31
N PHE A 332 -21.63 11.53 31.60
CA PHE A 332 -20.67 10.61 32.24
C PHE A 332 -19.29 11.23 32.54
N ARG A 333 -18.99 12.42 32.00
CA ARG A 333 -17.78 13.19 32.36
C ARG A 333 -17.90 13.99 33.66
N LYS A 334 -19.07 14.01 34.30
CA LYS A 334 -19.31 14.70 35.59
C LYS A 334 -19.28 13.80 36.83
N LEU A 335 -19.06 12.50 36.67
CA LEU A 335 -19.02 11.55 37.78
C LEU A 335 -17.66 10.85 37.90
N LEU A 336 -16.56 11.60 37.83
CA LEU A 336 -15.23 11.16 38.26
C LEU A 336 -14.28 12.36 38.47
N VAL A 337 -14.82 13.49 38.95
CA VAL A 337 -14.06 14.66 39.40
C VAL A 337 -14.47 15.00 40.82
N PHE A 338 -14.37 14.06 41.76
CA PHE A 338 -14.37 14.34 43.20
C PHE A 338 -13.72 13.18 43.97
N SER A 339 -12.44 12.95 43.70
CA SER A 339 -11.49 12.54 44.74
C SER A 339 -10.12 13.08 44.34
N ALA A 340 -9.63 13.97 45.19
CA ALA A 340 -8.43 14.80 45.12
C ALA A 340 -7.24 14.14 44.39
N LEU A 341 -6.57 14.88 43.48
CA LEU A 341 -5.37 15.69 43.82
C LEU A 341 -4.44 14.90 44.76
N PRO A 342 -3.33 14.33 44.23
CA PRO A 342 -2.19 15.16 43.84
C PRO A 342 -1.34 14.57 42.69
N ILE A 343 -1.69 14.81 41.42
CA ILE A 343 -0.72 14.70 40.30
C ILE A 343 -0.97 15.85 39.30
N PHE A 344 -1.13 17.06 39.83
CA PHE A 344 -1.21 18.30 39.06
C PHE A 344 -0.02 19.23 39.36
N ILE A 345 1.06 18.68 39.94
CA ILE A 345 2.32 19.39 40.26
C ILE A 345 3.51 18.89 39.40
N LEU A 346 3.31 17.94 38.49
CA LEU A 346 4.38 17.43 37.61
C LEU A 346 4.31 17.90 36.15
N LEU A 347 3.31 18.72 35.78
CA LEU A 347 3.18 19.29 34.43
C LEU A 347 3.28 20.82 34.38
N LEU A 348 3.61 21.48 35.49
CA LEU A 348 3.94 22.92 35.55
C LEU A 348 5.33 23.19 36.14
N PHE A 349 6.27 22.25 35.94
CA PHE A 349 7.69 22.42 36.25
C PHE A 349 8.65 22.11 35.08
N PHE A 350 8.13 21.98 33.86
CA PHE A 350 8.95 21.89 32.64
C PHE A 350 8.56 22.94 31.58
N ILE A 351 8.25 24.14 32.05
CA ILE A 351 8.37 25.38 31.28
C ILE A 351 9.28 26.28 32.12
N HIS A 352 10.44 26.67 31.55
CA HIS A 352 11.53 27.46 32.16
C HIS A 352 12.53 26.72 33.08
N HIS A 353 13.40 25.89 32.49
CA HIS A 353 14.88 26.03 32.48
C HIS A 353 15.56 24.69 32.19
N GLN A 354 15.82 24.42 30.91
CA GLN A 354 17.12 23.92 30.46
C GLN A 354 17.37 24.54 29.08
N GLN A 355 18.26 25.54 29.03
CA GLN A 355 19.18 25.62 27.90
C GLN A 355 20.11 24.40 27.99
N PRO A 356 20.58 23.88 26.85
CA PRO A 356 21.93 24.26 26.45
C PRO A 356 21.94 25.00 25.11
N LEU A 357 22.92 25.91 25.04
CA LEU A 357 23.56 26.48 23.85
C LEU A 357 23.43 25.56 22.63
N TYR A 358 23.06 26.05 21.44
CA TYR A 358 23.87 26.97 20.64
C TYR A 358 23.04 28.03 19.91
N SER A 359 23.31 29.30 20.20
CA SER A 359 23.20 30.39 19.23
C SER A 359 24.59 30.98 19.02
N GLY A 360 24.94 31.25 17.76
CA GLY A 360 26.13 32.06 17.42
C GLY A 360 27.26 31.34 16.69
N LEU A 361 27.02 30.90 15.45
CA LEU A 361 27.96 31.16 14.36
C LEU A 361 27.17 31.36 13.06
N GLN A 362 26.62 32.57 12.87
CA GLN A 362 26.48 33.11 11.53
C GLN A 362 27.88 33.55 11.09
N THR A 363 28.54 32.69 10.33
CA THR A 363 29.51 33.10 9.31
C THR A 363 29.31 32.17 8.12
N ILE A 364 28.55 32.70 7.16
CA ILE A 364 28.71 32.54 5.71
C ILE A 364 29.45 31.27 5.27
N GLY A 365 28.67 30.31 4.79
CA GLY A 365 29.15 29.20 3.96
C GLY A 365 27.99 28.65 3.15
N ASN A 366 27.72 29.26 1.99
CA ASN A 366 26.82 28.79 0.96
C ASN A 366 26.80 27.25 0.83
N ARG A 367 25.77 26.57 1.32
CA ARG A 367 25.34 25.32 0.67
C ARG A 367 24.41 25.73 -0.47
N LYS A 368 25.06 26.10 -1.57
CA LYS A 368 24.49 25.91 -2.90
C LYS A 368 23.83 24.54 -2.91
N ILE A 369 22.60 24.46 -3.41
CA ILE A 369 22.14 23.27 -4.13
C ILE A 369 23.07 23.16 -5.34
N GLY A 370 24.31 22.75 -5.09
CA GLY A 370 25.14 22.16 -6.09
C GLY A 370 24.57 20.78 -6.26
N VAL A 371 24.28 20.42 -7.49
CA VAL A 371 24.39 19.03 -7.92
C VAL A 371 25.81 18.60 -7.53
N PHE A 372 25.97 18.11 -6.30
CA PHE A 372 27.13 17.34 -5.93
C PHE A 372 26.93 16.03 -6.69
N VAL A 373 27.47 15.98 -7.90
CA VAL A 373 27.94 14.71 -8.45
C VAL A 373 29.02 14.28 -7.48
N GLU A 374 28.62 13.62 -6.39
CA GLU A 374 29.56 12.94 -5.50
C GLU A 374 30.30 11.97 -6.41
N LYS A 375 31.58 12.24 -6.63
CA LYS A 375 32.43 11.41 -7.48
C LYS A 375 32.35 10.00 -6.87
N VAL A 376 31.94 9.01 -7.65
CA VAL A 376 31.75 7.65 -7.15
C VAL A 376 33.05 7.22 -6.48
N ASP A 377 33.01 6.95 -5.18
CA ASP A 377 34.14 6.36 -4.46
C ASP A 377 34.21 4.89 -4.85
N LEU A 378 34.94 4.62 -5.93
CA LEU A 378 35.09 3.28 -6.50
C LEU A 378 35.72 2.29 -5.51
N ASN A 379 36.53 2.77 -4.57
CA ASN A 379 37.11 1.91 -3.53
C ASN A 379 36.05 1.51 -2.50
N LYS A 380 35.25 2.47 -2.01
CA LYS A 380 34.11 2.17 -1.12
C LYS A 380 33.11 1.24 -1.82
N LEU A 381 32.77 1.51 -3.08
CA LEU A 381 31.83 0.71 -3.86
C LEU A 381 32.36 -0.71 -4.08
N HIS A 382 33.64 -0.86 -4.44
CA HIS A 382 34.28 -2.17 -4.54
C HIS A 382 34.19 -2.95 -3.24
N LEU A 383 34.54 -2.33 -2.09
CA LEU A 383 34.44 -2.97 -0.78
C LEU A 383 33.01 -3.35 -0.39
N GLN A 384 32.01 -2.56 -0.81
CA GLN A 384 30.60 -2.88 -0.60
C GLN A 384 30.19 -4.11 -1.43
N LEU A 385 30.48 -4.11 -2.72
CA LEU A 385 30.16 -5.21 -3.63
C LEU A 385 30.90 -6.50 -3.26
N ARG A 386 32.17 -6.39 -2.85
CA ARG A 386 32.99 -7.53 -2.44
C ARG A 386 32.36 -8.34 -1.31
N LYS A 387 31.60 -7.69 -0.41
CA LYS A 387 30.89 -8.35 0.70
C LYS A 387 29.72 -9.23 0.23
N LEU A 388 29.26 -9.06 -1.01
CA LEU A 388 28.25 -9.93 -1.62
C LEU A 388 28.86 -11.16 -2.30
N VAL A 389 30.20 -11.28 -2.38
CA VAL A 389 30.89 -12.37 -3.08
C VAL A 389 31.57 -13.29 -2.08
N ARG A 390 31.46 -14.61 -2.28
CA ARG A 390 31.92 -15.62 -1.32
C ARG A 390 32.72 -16.74 -2.00
N GLY A 391 33.36 -17.56 -1.17
CA GLY A 391 33.99 -18.82 -1.57
C GLY A 391 34.96 -18.67 -2.74
N LYS A 392 34.81 -19.56 -3.73
CA LYS A 392 35.67 -19.63 -4.93
C LYS A 392 35.53 -18.42 -5.85
N ASP A 393 34.40 -17.72 -5.81
CA ASP A 393 34.08 -16.61 -6.74
C ASP A 393 34.78 -15.30 -6.33
N VAL A 394 35.34 -15.26 -5.11
CA VAL A 394 36.17 -14.14 -4.62
C VAL A 394 37.33 -13.87 -5.56
N ALA A 395 38.10 -14.91 -5.91
CA ALA A 395 39.31 -14.73 -6.72
C ALA A 395 38.96 -14.21 -8.12
N GLU A 396 37.86 -14.69 -8.69
CA GLU A 396 37.35 -14.23 -9.98
C GLU A 396 36.86 -12.77 -9.92
N PHE A 397 36.14 -12.40 -8.86
CA PHE A 397 35.68 -11.02 -8.64
C PHE A 397 36.84 -10.04 -8.48
N GLU A 398 37.87 -10.40 -7.72
CA GLU A 398 39.06 -9.55 -7.55
C GLU A 398 39.85 -9.41 -8.86
N ALA A 399 39.91 -10.47 -9.67
CA ALA A 399 40.63 -10.47 -10.94
C ALA A 399 39.88 -9.72 -12.05
N THR A 400 38.57 -9.90 -12.16
CA THR A 400 37.78 -9.47 -13.33
C THR A 400 36.79 -8.35 -13.01
N GLY A 401 36.46 -8.14 -11.74
CA GLY A 401 35.34 -7.31 -11.31
C GLY A 401 33.97 -7.96 -11.55
N PHE A 402 33.92 -9.26 -11.80
CA PHE A 402 32.68 -10.01 -12.04
C PHE A 402 32.68 -11.28 -11.17
N ALA A 403 31.56 -11.55 -10.50
CA ALA A 403 31.30 -12.83 -9.85
C ALA A 403 29.90 -13.29 -10.18
N TYR A 404 29.77 -14.59 -10.43
CA TYR A 404 28.50 -15.25 -10.62
C TYR A 404 28.35 -16.37 -9.60
N ASP A 405 27.62 -16.07 -8.55
CA ASP A 405 27.37 -17.01 -7.45
C ASP A 405 26.02 -17.69 -7.63
N VAL A 406 26.05 -19.01 -7.51
CA VAL A 406 24.93 -19.90 -7.72
C VAL A 406 24.90 -20.93 -6.60
N ASP A 407 23.79 -20.97 -5.88
CA ASP A 407 23.47 -22.02 -4.92
C ASP A 407 22.10 -22.64 -5.24
N ASN A 408 21.58 -23.48 -4.34
CA ASN A 408 20.29 -24.13 -4.54
C ASN A 408 19.12 -23.14 -4.57
N PHE A 409 19.22 -22.03 -3.83
CA PHE A 409 18.14 -21.06 -3.64
C PHE A 409 18.27 -19.82 -4.50
N THR A 410 19.49 -19.42 -4.87
CA THR A 410 19.77 -18.14 -5.50
C THR A 410 20.73 -18.23 -6.68
N GLU A 411 20.59 -17.21 -7.53
CA GLU A 411 21.45 -16.94 -8.66
C GLU A 411 21.74 -15.43 -8.63
N VAL A 412 22.98 -15.05 -8.29
CA VAL A 412 23.36 -13.65 -8.06
C VAL A 412 24.63 -13.31 -8.84
N CYS A 413 24.53 -12.33 -9.74
CA CYS A 413 25.69 -11.72 -10.38
C CYS A 413 26.08 -10.43 -9.66
N VAL A 414 27.36 -10.29 -9.31
CA VAL A 414 27.94 -9.07 -8.72
C VAL A 414 28.98 -8.49 -9.69
N ILE A 415 28.77 -7.25 -10.12
CA ILE A 415 29.52 -6.61 -11.20
C ILE A 415 30.11 -5.29 -10.69
N ASN A 416 31.42 -5.25 -10.51
CA ASN A 416 32.21 -4.08 -10.11
C ASN A 416 32.87 -3.40 -11.32
N LYS A 417 32.09 -3.26 -12.40
CA LYS A 417 32.46 -2.56 -13.63
C LYS A 417 31.25 -1.72 -14.08
N PRO A 418 31.47 -0.62 -14.83
CA PRO A 418 30.37 0.12 -15.42
C PRO A 418 29.50 -0.79 -16.28
N ILE A 419 28.18 -0.72 -16.10
CA ILE A 419 27.21 -1.50 -16.87
C ILE A 419 26.27 -0.59 -17.63
N ILE A 420 25.79 -1.08 -18.78
CA ILE A 420 24.71 -0.46 -19.55
C ILE A 420 23.53 -1.41 -19.50
N TYR A 421 22.40 -0.96 -19.01
CA TYR A 421 21.15 -1.71 -18.95
C TYR A 421 20.16 -1.16 -19.96
N ASP A 422 19.75 -2.01 -20.90
CA ASP A 422 18.66 -1.76 -21.82
C ASP A 422 17.36 -2.37 -21.28
N GLU A 423 16.47 -1.50 -20.80
CA GLU A 423 15.20 -1.90 -20.21
C GLU A 423 14.22 -2.50 -21.25
N GLN A 424 14.39 -2.16 -22.53
CA GLN A 424 13.53 -2.66 -23.59
C GLN A 424 13.78 -4.14 -23.87
N SER A 425 15.04 -4.56 -23.83
CA SER A 425 15.46 -5.94 -24.09
C SER A 425 15.77 -6.73 -22.81
N MET A 426 15.69 -6.12 -21.63
CA MET A 426 16.10 -6.69 -20.35
C MET A 426 17.57 -7.18 -20.37
N THR A 427 18.45 -6.39 -21.00
CA THR A 427 19.86 -6.77 -21.22
C THR A 427 20.82 -5.87 -20.46
N VAL A 428 21.71 -6.46 -19.68
CA VAL A 428 22.85 -5.81 -19.01
C VAL A 428 24.12 -6.10 -19.81
N TYR A 429 24.70 -5.07 -20.36
CA TYR A 429 25.98 -5.10 -21.07
C TYR A 429 27.11 -4.77 -20.10
N VAL A 430 28.13 -5.64 -20.07
CA VAL A 430 29.30 -5.53 -19.21
C VAL A 430 30.57 -5.46 -20.08
N PRO A 431 31.11 -4.27 -20.36
CA PRO A 431 32.35 -4.14 -21.11
C PRO A 431 33.53 -4.84 -20.40
N SER A 432 34.28 -5.64 -21.15
CA SER A 432 35.51 -6.32 -20.72
C SER A 432 36.70 -5.85 -21.56
N GLU A 433 37.89 -5.82 -20.95
CA GLU A 433 39.15 -5.51 -21.64
C GLU A 433 39.77 -6.76 -22.33
N ASP A 434 39.23 -7.95 -22.07
CA ASP A 434 39.66 -9.18 -22.74
C ASP A 434 39.03 -9.28 -24.14
N GLU A 435 39.87 -9.21 -25.17
CA GLU A 435 39.46 -9.26 -26.58
C GLU A 435 38.85 -10.60 -27.01
N ASN A 436 39.13 -11.69 -26.27
CA ASN A 436 38.63 -13.03 -26.59
C ASN A 436 37.38 -13.42 -25.79
N GLU A 437 36.93 -12.57 -24.87
CA GLU A 437 35.80 -12.85 -23.99
C GLU A 437 34.48 -12.36 -24.61
N LEU A 438 33.60 -13.29 -24.96
CA LEU A 438 32.19 -13.01 -25.24
C LEU A 438 31.33 -14.05 -24.51
N THR A 439 30.70 -13.65 -23.43
CA THR A 439 29.85 -14.51 -22.62
C THR A 439 28.44 -13.96 -22.57
N LYS A 440 27.46 -14.83 -22.79
CA LYS A 440 26.04 -14.53 -22.65
C LYS A 440 25.45 -15.46 -21.62
N MET A 441 24.69 -14.90 -20.68
CA MET A 441 24.02 -15.67 -19.64
C MET A 441 22.64 -15.06 -19.36
N MET A 442 21.76 -15.89 -18.82
CA MET A 442 20.42 -15.48 -18.41
C MET A 442 20.35 -15.66 -16.90
N VAL A 443 19.97 -14.60 -16.19
CA VAL A 443 19.80 -14.62 -14.74
C VAL A 443 18.35 -14.37 -14.41
N ARG A 444 17.73 -15.20 -13.57
CA ARG A 444 16.39 -14.92 -13.05
C ARG A 444 16.53 -14.27 -11.68
N PRO A 445 16.26 -12.96 -11.54
CA PRO A 445 16.66 -12.24 -10.33
C PRO A 445 15.59 -12.37 -9.23
N TYR A 446 15.30 -13.60 -8.82
CA TYR A 446 14.33 -13.99 -7.79
C TYR A 446 14.90 -15.18 -6.99
N PRO A 447 14.73 -15.23 -5.66
CA PRO A 447 15.09 -16.43 -4.87
C PRO A 447 14.24 -17.65 -5.25
N ARG A 448 14.49 -18.83 -4.67
CA ARG A 448 13.77 -20.09 -4.99
C ARG A 448 14.16 -20.67 -6.36
N ARG A 449 15.44 -20.61 -6.71
CA ARG A 449 15.98 -21.15 -7.97
C ARG A 449 15.60 -22.63 -8.18
N GLU A 450 15.51 -23.40 -7.11
CA GLU A 450 15.10 -24.81 -7.10
C GLU A 450 13.63 -25.04 -7.47
N ASP A 451 12.78 -24.00 -7.46
CA ASP A 451 11.34 -24.08 -7.72
C ASP A 451 11.03 -23.72 -9.19
N PRO A 452 10.74 -24.71 -10.05
CA PRO A 452 10.52 -24.46 -11.47
C PRO A 452 9.29 -23.59 -11.75
N TYR A 453 8.25 -23.69 -10.90
CA TYR A 453 7.01 -22.94 -11.08
C TYR A 453 7.20 -21.46 -10.74
N ALA A 454 7.98 -21.16 -9.70
CA ALA A 454 8.39 -19.79 -9.42
C ALA A 454 9.22 -19.23 -10.59
N MET A 455 10.23 -19.98 -11.05
CA MET A 455 11.16 -19.54 -12.09
C MET A 455 10.52 -19.39 -13.47
N GLU A 456 9.46 -20.14 -13.79
CA GLU A 456 8.70 -19.97 -15.03
C GLU A 456 8.07 -18.57 -15.15
N GLN A 457 7.66 -17.99 -14.02
CA GLN A 457 7.01 -16.67 -13.98
C GLN A 457 8.00 -15.50 -13.95
N VAL A 458 9.27 -15.75 -13.65
CA VAL A 458 10.29 -14.70 -13.46
C VAL A 458 10.89 -14.31 -14.80
N THR A 459 10.76 -13.03 -15.18
CA THR A 459 11.40 -12.51 -16.39
C THR A 459 12.92 -12.55 -16.21
N PRO A 460 13.66 -13.24 -17.10
CA PRO A 460 15.10 -13.30 -16.99
C PRO A 460 15.75 -12.01 -17.50
N VAL A 461 16.84 -11.61 -16.84
CA VAL A 461 17.74 -10.54 -17.27
C VAL A 461 18.91 -11.18 -18.02
N GLN A 462 19.12 -10.77 -19.26
CA GLN A 462 20.27 -11.22 -20.04
C GLN A 462 21.50 -10.41 -19.63
N ILE A 463 22.63 -11.07 -19.41
CA ILE A 463 23.92 -10.42 -19.21
C ILE A 463 24.83 -10.77 -20.39
N ILE A 464 25.36 -9.75 -21.07
CA ILE A 464 26.31 -9.88 -22.17
C ILE A 464 27.63 -9.22 -21.75
N ARG A 465 28.68 -10.03 -21.60
CA ARG A 465 30.02 -9.58 -21.22
C ARG A 465 30.98 -9.75 -22.39
N GLY A 466 31.80 -8.73 -22.65
CA GLY A 466 32.87 -8.80 -23.65
C GLY A 466 33.38 -7.43 -24.10
N ASN A 467 34.29 -7.41 -25.07
CA ASN A 467 34.79 -6.16 -25.64
C ASN A 467 33.65 -5.32 -26.24
N TYR A 468 33.70 -4.00 -26.05
CA TYR A 468 32.70 -3.02 -26.47
C TYR A 468 32.31 -3.16 -27.95
N SER A 469 33.28 -3.38 -28.84
CA SER A 469 33.03 -3.58 -30.28
C SER A 469 32.27 -4.86 -30.59
N SER A 470 32.49 -5.92 -29.80
CA SER A 470 31.85 -7.23 -29.99
C SER A 470 30.44 -7.27 -29.40
N ILE A 471 30.20 -6.60 -28.26
CA ILE A 471 28.89 -6.59 -27.60
C ILE A 471 27.96 -5.48 -28.15
N ASN A 472 28.53 -4.44 -28.76
CA ASN A 472 27.82 -3.32 -29.41
C ASN A 472 26.64 -2.78 -28.58
N PRO A 473 26.90 -2.25 -27.37
CA PRO A 473 25.84 -1.87 -26.45
C PRO A 473 25.15 -0.58 -26.94
N PRO A 474 23.87 -0.37 -26.60
CA PRO A 474 23.17 0.86 -26.95
C PRO A 474 23.76 2.08 -26.24
N ALA A 475 23.53 3.27 -26.80
CA ALA A 475 23.97 4.52 -26.20
C ALA A 475 23.25 4.81 -24.88
N CYS A 476 24.01 5.28 -23.89
CA CYS A 476 23.47 5.65 -22.59
C CYS A 476 22.45 6.79 -22.70
N GLN A 477 21.28 6.65 -22.08
CA GLN A 477 20.27 7.72 -22.01
C GLN A 477 20.21 8.35 -20.61
N ILE A 478 20.35 7.56 -19.56
CA ILE A 478 20.37 8.01 -18.16
C ILE A 478 21.61 7.45 -17.48
N THR A 479 22.41 8.31 -16.85
CA THR A 479 23.58 7.90 -16.07
C THR A 479 23.29 8.02 -14.57
N HIS A 480 23.61 6.96 -13.83
CA HIS A 480 23.48 6.87 -12.39
C HIS A 480 24.88 6.93 -11.75
N ASN A 481 24.97 7.43 -10.51
CA ASN A 481 26.22 7.46 -9.73
C ASN A 481 26.24 6.45 -8.57
N VAL A 482 25.30 5.50 -8.57
CA VAL A 482 25.15 4.42 -7.58
C VAL A 482 24.97 3.08 -8.29
N PRO A 483 25.33 1.95 -7.67
CA PRO A 483 25.10 0.64 -8.28
C PRO A 483 23.60 0.40 -8.54
N GLY A 484 23.30 -0.34 -9.62
CA GLY A 484 21.96 -0.88 -9.87
C GLY A 484 21.76 -2.24 -9.19
N LEU A 485 20.63 -2.45 -8.51
CA LEU A 485 20.21 -3.74 -7.96
C LEU A 485 18.94 -4.22 -8.67
N PHE A 486 19.05 -5.33 -9.40
CA PHE A 486 17.99 -5.88 -10.25
C PHE A 486 17.30 -7.05 -9.56
N TYR A 487 15.98 -7.00 -9.44
CA TYR A 487 15.18 -8.06 -8.83
C TYR A 487 13.73 -8.09 -9.34
N SER A 488 13.09 -9.26 -9.23
CA SER A 488 11.74 -9.50 -9.74
C SER A 488 10.68 -9.47 -8.62
N PHE A 489 9.48 -8.99 -8.94
CA PHE A 489 8.27 -9.17 -8.12
C PHE A 489 7.38 -10.35 -8.56
N ALA A 490 7.83 -11.20 -9.49
CA ALA A 490 7.11 -12.39 -9.92
C ALA A 490 7.12 -13.51 -8.85
N GLY A 491 6.99 -14.76 -9.28
CA GLY A 491 6.93 -15.92 -8.38
C GLY A 491 5.72 -15.86 -7.44
N PHE A 492 5.96 -16.01 -6.14
CA PHE A 492 4.91 -16.19 -5.12
C PHE A 492 4.69 -14.96 -4.21
N ALA A 493 5.32 -13.82 -4.49
CA ALA A 493 5.41 -12.67 -3.58
C ALA A 493 4.06 -12.04 -3.11
N GLU A 494 2.91 -12.54 -3.56
CA GLU A 494 1.58 -11.97 -3.30
C GLU A 494 1.09 -12.04 -1.85
N ASN A 495 1.51 -13.05 -1.09
CA ASN A 495 1.11 -13.20 0.33
C ASN A 495 2.23 -12.73 1.28
N PRO A 496 1.90 -12.39 2.54
CA PRO A 496 2.90 -11.87 3.49
C PRO A 496 4.11 -12.77 3.67
N PHE A 497 3.95 -14.10 3.67
CA PHE A 497 5.09 -15.01 3.84
C PHE A 497 6.12 -14.80 2.74
N HIS A 498 5.73 -14.96 1.48
CA HIS A 498 6.65 -14.80 0.35
C HIS A 498 7.13 -13.35 0.20
N ALA A 499 6.29 -12.35 0.49
CA ALA A 499 6.72 -10.95 0.48
C ALA A 499 7.91 -10.69 1.42
N PHE A 500 7.86 -11.23 2.64
CA PHE A 500 8.97 -11.09 3.59
C PHE A 500 10.12 -12.03 3.25
N ASN A 501 9.81 -13.30 2.99
CA ASN A 501 10.77 -14.38 2.81
C ASN A 501 11.62 -14.23 1.54
N GLU A 502 10.97 -13.92 0.41
CA GLU A 502 11.61 -13.98 -0.91
C GLU A 502 11.99 -12.59 -1.42
N ILE A 503 11.47 -11.51 -0.82
CA ILE A 503 11.76 -10.14 -1.28
C ILE A 503 12.34 -9.26 -0.18
N ILE A 504 11.62 -9.00 0.92
CA ILE A 504 12.05 -7.98 1.90
C ILE A 504 13.33 -8.38 2.64
N ILE A 505 13.42 -9.61 3.16
CA ILE A 505 14.63 -10.10 3.84
C ILE A 505 15.80 -10.18 2.85
N PRO A 506 15.63 -10.77 1.65
CA PRO A 506 16.68 -10.78 0.64
C PRO A 506 17.12 -9.40 0.16
N LEU A 507 16.20 -8.45 0.01
CA LEU A 507 16.53 -7.06 -0.30
C LEU A 507 17.34 -6.42 0.82
N PHE A 508 16.96 -6.61 2.08
CA PHE A 508 17.75 -6.11 3.21
C PHE A 508 19.18 -6.67 3.17
N LEU A 509 19.34 -7.98 2.98
CA LEU A 509 20.65 -8.64 2.90
C LEU A 509 21.49 -8.10 1.74
N THR A 510 20.86 -7.90 0.59
CA THR A 510 21.55 -7.52 -0.65
C THR A 510 21.84 -6.02 -0.73
N SER A 511 21.04 -5.17 -0.07
CA SER A 511 21.10 -3.71 -0.27
C SER A 511 21.58 -2.90 0.93
N ARG A 512 21.39 -3.38 2.17
CA ARG A 512 21.53 -2.52 3.37
C ARG A 512 22.93 -1.92 3.53
N HIS A 513 23.96 -2.67 3.14
CA HIS A 513 25.35 -2.24 3.24
C HIS A 513 25.73 -1.11 2.25
N PHE A 514 24.86 -0.78 1.29
CA PHE A 514 25.00 0.40 0.43
C PHE A 514 24.50 1.69 1.08
N GLU A 515 23.98 1.65 2.33
CA GLU A 515 23.51 2.85 3.05
C GLU A 515 22.44 3.63 2.26
N SER A 516 21.53 2.89 1.63
CA SER A 516 20.47 3.42 0.76
C SER A 516 20.96 4.10 -0.53
N LYS A 517 22.29 4.10 -0.79
CA LYS A 517 22.93 4.56 -2.04
C LYS A 517 22.99 3.45 -3.10
N VAL A 518 21.84 2.91 -3.48
CA VAL A 518 21.69 1.85 -4.49
C VAL A 518 20.40 2.08 -5.26
N GLN A 519 20.43 1.97 -6.59
CA GLN A 519 19.26 2.16 -7.45
C GLN A 519 18.55 0.83 -7.65
N PHE A 520 17.28 0.73 -7.28
CA PHE A 520 16.50 -0.48 -7.54
C PHE A 520 15.98 -0.50 -8.97
N VAL A 521 16.11 -1.66 -9.61
CA VAL A 521 15.61 -1.96 -10.95
C VAL A 521 14.67 -3.16 -10.84
N LEU A 522 13.39 -2.93 -11.12
CA LEU A 522 12.33 -3.91 -10.91
C LEU A 522 12.00 -4.61 -12.22
N THR A 523 12.07 -5.94 -12.24
CA THR A 523 11.39 -6.74 -13.26
C THR A 523 10.03 -7.17 -12.73
N ASP A 524 9.09 -7.44 -13.64
CA ASP A 524 7.77 -8.00 -13.30
C ASP A 524 6.96 -7.15 -12.31
N PHE A 525 6.96 -5.82 -12.49
CA PHE A 525 6.38 -4.87 -11.54
C PHE A 525 4.93 -5.21 -11.12
N ARG A 526 4.70 -5.32 -9.80
CA ARG A 526 3.39 -5.54 -9.19
C ARG A 526 3.00 -4.38 -8.29
N GLY A 527 2.21 -3.44 -8.83
CA GLY A 527 1.83 -2.21 -8.12
C GLY A 527 1.20 -2.44 -6.74
N ARG A 528 0.29 -3.40 -6.59
CA ARG A 528 -0.35 -3.70 -5.28
C ARG A 528 0.69 -4.09 -4.21
N TRP A 529 1.69 -4.90 -4.59
CA TRP A 529 2.77 -5.29 -3.69
C TRP A 529 3.64 -4.08 -3.34
N TYR A 530 4.07 -3.34 -4.36
CA TYR A 530 4.94 -2.18 -4.23
C TYR A 530 4.38 -1.14 -3.25
N TRP A 531 3.12 -0.73 -3.42
CA TRP A 531 2.49 0.27 -2.56
C TRP A 531 2.29 -0.22 -1.12
N LYS A 532 2.01 -1.51 -0.93
CA LYS A 532 1.87 -2.09 0.41
C LYS A 532 3.19 -2.03 1.20
N TYR A 533 4.32 -2.24 0.56
CA TYR A 533 5.65 -2.29 1.21
C TYR A 533 6.54 -1.08 0.88
N THR A 534 5.97 0.01 0.37
CA THR A 534 6.72 1.20 -0.07
C THR A 534 7.62 1.80 1.02
N GLN A 535 7.17 1.77 2.29
CA GLN A 535 7.98 2.26 3.42
C GLN A 535 9.29 1.49 3.56
N VAL A 536 9.27 0.16 3.41
CA VAL A 536 10.49 -0.67 3.42
C VAL A 536 11.43 -0.29 2.28
N LEU A 537 10.88 -0.10 1.07
CA LEU A 537 11.70 0.25 -0.10
C LEU A 537 12.36 1.62 0.07
N LYS A 538 11.62 2.64 0.54
CA LYS A 538 12.14 3.99 0.81
C LYS A 538 13.26 4.02 1.86
N GLU A 539 13.28 3.06 2.77
CA GLU A 539 14.38 2.92 3.75
C GLU A 539 15.62 2.22 3.18
N LEU A 540 15.47 1.41 2.12
CA LEU A 540 16.56 0.65 1.49
C LEU A 540 17.16 1.33 0.26
N THR A 541 16.46 2.30 -0.35
CA THR A 541 16.97 3.12 -1.46
C THR A 541 16.48 4.57 -1.34
N LEU A 542 17.38 5.52 -1.64
CA LEU A 542 17.06 6.96 -1.74
C LEU A 542 16.52 7.37 -3.12
N PHE A 543 16.44 6.43 -4.07
CA PHE A 543 16.13 6.72 -5.47
C PHE A 543 14.77 6.14 -5.88
N GLU A 544 14.15 6.74 -6.89
CA GLU A 544 12.93 6.21 -7.49
C GLU A 544 13.22 4.94 -8.27
N ASN A 545 12.43 3.89 -8.03
CA ASN A 545 12.69 2.58 -8.64
C ASN A 545 12.50 2.59 -10.17
N ILE A 546 13.39 1.93 -10.91
CA ILE A 546 13.30 1.77 -12.36
C ILE A 546 12.42 0.56 -12.68
N GLY A 547 11.73 0.57 -13.83
CA GLY A 547 10.86 -0.54 -14.26
C GLY A 547 9.40 -0.40 -13.87
N MET A 548 9.00 0.76 -13.32
CA MET A 548 7.61 1.04 -12.93
C MET A 548 6.78 1.72 -14.04
N ASP A 549 7.43 2.30 -15.05
CA ASP A 549 6.77 3.04 -16.12
C ASP A 549 6.72 2.26 -17.46
N ALA A 550 5.95 2.79 -18.41
CA ALA A 550 5.83 2.22 -19.75
C ALA A 550 6.96 2.65 -20.69
N THR A 551 7.76 3.65 -20.31
CA THR A 551 8.79 4.25 -21.16
C THR A 551 10.13 3.61 -20.89
N LYS A 552 10.46 2.60 -21.71
CA LYS A 552 11.73 1.88 -21.60
C LYS A 552 12.91 2.75 -22.00
N ARG A 553 13.94 2.80 -21.16
CA ARG A 553 15.16 3.60 -21.38
C ARG A 553 16.43 2.78 -21.21
N VAL A 554 17.55 3.37 -21.62
CA VAL A 554 18.90 2.80 -21.43
C VAL A 554 19.60 3.49 -20.27
N HIS A 555 19.91 2.73 -19.23
CA HIS A 555 20.49 3.21 -17.98
C HIS A 555 21.96 2.78 -17.85
N CYS A 556 22.83 3.65 -17.37
CA CYS A 556 24.23 3.30 -17.08
C CYS A 556 24.52 3.44 -15.61
N PHE A 557 25.16 2.43 -15.04
CA PHE A 557 25.53 2.37 -13.63
C PHE A 557 27.05 2.18 -13.49
N PRO A 558 27.67 2.67 -12.40
CA PRO A 558 29.08 2.38 -12.10
C PRO A 558 29.34 0.90 -11.77
N ALA A 559 28.29 0.17 -11.38
CA ALA A 559 28.31 -1.24 -10.98
C ALA A 559 26.88 -1.82 -10.99
N GLY A 560 26.74 -3.14 -10.88
CA GLY A 560 25.44 -3.79 -10.83
C GLY A 560 25.41 -5.07 -9.99
N VAL A 561 24.25 -5.37 -9.42
CA VAL A 561 23.93 -6.64 -8.77
C VAL A 561 22.65 -7.18 -9.38
N VAL A 562 22.68 -8.37 -9.97
CA VAL A 562 21.49 -9.00 -10.59
C VAL A 562 21.11 -10.22 -9.76
N GLY A 563 19.95 -10.17 -9.09
CA GLY A 563 19.49 -11.19 -8.16
C GLY A 563 19.52 -10.76 -6.69
N LEU A 564 18.86 -11.54 -5.83
CA LEU A 564 18.78 -11.29 -4.39
C LEU A 564 19.41 -12.45 -3.60
N ARG A 565 20.11 -12.11 -2.52
CA ARG A 565 20.65 -13.08 -1.56
C ARG A 565 19.58 -13.57 -0.60
N TYR A 566 19.38 -14.87 -0.56
CA TYR A 566 18.42 -15.57 0.29
C TYR A 566 19.17 -16.67 1.04
N HIS A 567 18.94 -16.79 2.33
CA HIS A 567 19.62 -17.77 3.17
C HIS A 567 18.70 -18.96 3.48
N GLU A 568 17.52 -18.71 4.03
CA GLU A 568 16.51 -19.73 4.31
C GLU A 568 15.17 -19.08 4.68
N ASN A 569 14.17 -19.89 5.04
CA ASN A 569 12.84 -19.42 5.42
C ASN A 569 12.92 -18.49 6.65
N LEU A 570 12.61 -17.21 6.47
CA LEU A 570 12.63 -16.18 7.51
C LEU A 570 13.93 -16.19 8.34
N ALA A 571 15.05 -16.45 7.67
CA ALA A 571 16.34 -16.64 8.32
C ALA A 571 17.44 -15.78 7.70
N VAL A 572 18.46 -15.52 8.52
CA VAL A 572 19.71 -14.88 8.11
C VAL A 572 20.86 -15.66 8.72
N ASN A 573 21.68 -16.28 7.87
CA ASN A 573 23.00 -16.73 8.26
C ASN A 573 23.95 -15.54 8.43
N SER A 574 24.44 -15.32 9.65
CA SER A 574 25.32 -14.19 9.98
C SER A 574 26.72 -14.32 9.40
N ASP A 575 27.24 -15.54 9.27
CA ASP A 575 28.59 -15.78 8.72
C ASP A 575 28.67 -15.39 7.24
N ASP A 576 27.50 -15.41 6.61
CA ASP A 576 27.28 -15.18 5.20
C ASP A 576 26.86 -13.73 4.89
N ALA A 577 26.17 -13.06 5.82
CA ALA A 577 25.64 -11.71 5.58
C ALA A 577 26.77 -10.66 5.42
N PRO A 578 26.66 -9.69 4.48
CA PRO A 578 27.72 -8.71 4.14
C PRO A 578 28.35 -7.92 5.30
N LEU A 579 27.65 -7.81 6.44
CA LEU A 579 28.10 -7.10 7.64
C LEU A 579 27.86 -7.92 8.92
N GLY A 580 27.73 -9.24 8.81
CA GLY A 580 27.40 -10.09 9.96
C GLY A 580 25.97 -9.90 10.45
N TYR A 581 25.06 -9.44 9.58
CA TYR A 581 23.66 -9.20 9.95
C TYR A 581 23.01 -10.46 10.51
N THR A 582 22.06 -10.25 11.42
CA THR A 582 21.24 -11.28 12.03
C THR A 582 19.77 -11.04 11.71
N MET A 583 18.91 -12.02 12.01
CA MET A 583 17.45 -11.80 11.95
C MET A 583 16.98 -10.71 12.92
N GLN A 584 17.73 -10.44 13.99
CA GLN A 584 17.41 -9.35 14.90
C GLN A 584 17.65 -7.98 14.26
N ASP A 585 18.66 -7.85 13.40
CA ASP A 585 18.91 -6.61 12.64
C ASP A 585 17.79 -6.34 11.63
N VAL A 586 17.32 -7.40 10.95
CA VAL A 586 16.16 -7.33 10.06
C VAL A 586 14.92 -6.87 10.83
N ARG A 587 14.64 -7.46 12.01
CA ARG A 587 13.50 -7.05 12.84
C ARG A 587 13.64 -5.61 13.33
N GLN A 588 14.83 -5.20 13.75
CA GLN A 588 15.07 -3.83 14.17
C GLN A 588 14.86 -2.84 13.01
N PHE A 589 15.30 -3.19 11.81
CA PHE A 589 15.01 -2.44 10.60
C PHE A 589 13.50 -2.30 10.39
N LEU A 590 12.75 -3.42 10.40
CA LEU A 590 11.29 -3.39 10.23
C LEU A 590 10.59 -2.57 11.32
N TRP A 591 11.01 -2.68 12.58
CA TRP A 591 10.45 -1.90 13.67
C TRP A 591 10.69 -0.40 13.48
N ASN A 592 11.89 -0.01 13.04
CA ASN A 592 12.21 1.38 12.76
C ASN A 592 11.36 1.90 11.59
N THR A 593 11.30 1.16 10.48
CA THR A 593 10.51 1.51 9.28
C THR A 593 9.05 1.78 9.62
N TYR A 594 8.44 0.96 10.49
CA TYR A 594 7.03 1.08 10.86
C TYR A 594 6.80 1.83 12.19
N ASN A 595 7.81 2.53 12.72
CA ASN A 595 7.74 3.28 13.98
C ASN A 595 7.19 2.46 15.17
N VAL A 596 7.57 1.18 15.23
CA VAL A 596 7.17 0.26 16.30
C VAL A 596 8.00 0.55 17.53
N LYS A 597 7.33 0.85 18.66
CA LYS A 597 7.99 1.03 19.96
C LYS A 597 8.38 -0.33 20.54
N VAL A 598 9.62 -0.75 20.28
CA VAL A 598 10.16 -2.05 20.71
C VAL A 598 10.00 -2.22 22.22
N LYS A 599 9.32 -3.30 22.62
CA LYS A 599 9.10 -3.63 24.03
C LYS A 599 10.32 -4.38 24.56
N THR A 600 10.96 -3.85 25.60
CA THR A 600 12.16 -4.46 26.21
C THR A 600 11.85 -5.48 27.30
N LYS A 601 10.61 -5.51 27.82
CA LYS A 601 10.15 -6.47 28.83
C LYS A 601 8.70 -6.88 28.57
N LEU A 602 8.42 -8.18 28.58
CA LEU A 602 7.08 -8.73 28.42
C LEU A 602 6.21 -8.42 29.65
N ASN A 603 4.90 -8.18 29.45
CA ASN A 603 3.96 -8.01 30.58
C ASN A 603 3.29 -9.34 30.90
N LEU A 604 3.84 -10.06 31.87
CA LEU A 604 3.37 -11.40 32.21
C LEU A 604 2.22 -11.43 33.23
N LYS A 605 1.85 -10.27 33.83
CA LYS A 605 0.73 -10.22 34.79
C LYS A 605 -0.63 -10.37 34.12
N ARG A 606 -0.77 -9.83 32.91
CA ARG A 606 -1.97 -9.95 32.08
C ARG A 606 -1.57 -9.99 30.61
N PRO A 607 -1.04 -11.13 30.12
CA PRO A 607 -0.54 -11.27 28.76
C PRO A 607 -1.60 -10.96 27.71
N LYS A 608 -1.17 -10.30 26.64
CA LYS A 608 -1.98 -10.06 25.45
C LYS A 608 -1.74 -11.16 24.42
N VAL A 609 -2.82 -11.79 23.98
CA VAL A 609 -2.83 -12.82 22.94
C VAL A 609 -3.34 -12.20 21.65
N LEU A 610 -2.54 -12.26 20.58
CA LEU A 610 -2.98 -11.99 19.22
C LEU A 610 -3.52 -13.29 18.61
N LEU A 611 -4.83 -13.38 18.40
CA LEU A 611 -5.46 -14.50 17.71
C LEU A 611 -5.65 -14.15 16.23
N VAL A 612 -4.93 -14.83 15.34
CA VAL A 612 -5.00 -14.61 13.89
C VAL A 612 -6.22 -15.34 13.33
N SER A 613 -7.33 -14.60 13.23
CA SER A 613 -8.63 -15.10 12.77
C SER A 613 -8.69 -15.21 11.24
N ARG A 614 -9.51 -16.15 10.74
CA ARG A 614 -9.64 -16.47 9.31
C ARG A 614 -11.11 -16.58 8.90
N ARG A 615 -11.43 -16.25 7.64
CA ARG A 615 -12.81 -16.30 7.09
C ARG A 615 -13.01 -17.26 5.92
N GLY A 616 -11.93 -17.78 5.32
CA GLY A 616 -11.99 -18.64 4.13
C GLY A 616 -11.66 -20.09 4.45
N SER A 617 -10.36 -20.36 4.65
CA SER A 617 -9.86 -21.69 5.05
C SER A 617 -9.21 -21.66 6.42
N ARG A 618 -9.10 -22.83 7.07
CA ARG A 618 -8.44 -23.00 8.38
C ARG A 618 -9.07 -22.14 9.47
N ILE A 619 -10.39 -22.02 9.43
CA ILE A 619 -11.21 -21.26 10.39
C ILE A 619 -11.28 -22.03 11.71
N PHE A 620 -11.27 -21.30 12.84
CA PHE A 620 -11.60 -21.85 14.14
C PHE A 620 -13.13 -21.86 14.33
N LEU A 621 -13.75 -23.03 14.26
CA LEU A 621 -15.19 -23.24 14.37
C LEU A 621 -15.74 -22.91 15.76
N ASN A 622 -14.88 -22.94 16.78
CA ASN A 622 -15.19 -22.56 18.14
C ASN A 622 -14.32 -21.40 18.65
N GLU A 623 -14.01 -20.43 17.76
CA GLU A 623 -13.17 -19.28 18.10
C GLU A 623 -13.68 -18.51 19.33
N ASP A 624 -15.00 -18.30 19.44
CA ASP A 624 -15.58 -17.57 20.57
C ASP A 624 -15.41 -18.34 21.90
N GLU A 625 -15.50 -19.66 21.88
CA GLU A 625 -15.24 -20.51 23.05
C GLU A 625 -13.75 -20.44 23.46
N MET A 626 -12.84 -20.45 22.48
CA MET A 626 -11.41 -20.27 22.72
C MET A 626 -11.11 -18.91 23.37
N VAL A 627 -11.70 -17.83 22.85
CA VAL A 627 -11.56 -16.47 23.39
C VAL A 627 -12.11 -16.40 24.80
N ASN A 628 -13.31 -16.96 25.04
CA ASN A 628 -13.93 -16.98 26.36
C ASN A 628 -13.05 -17.71 27.39
N MET A 629 -12.49 -18.87 27.05
CA MET A 629 -11.56 -19.60 27.92
C MET A 629 -10.29 -18.77 28.20
N MET A 630 -9.69 -18.16 27.17
CA MET A 630 -8.51 -17.32 27.32
C MET A 630 -8.76 -16.12 28.25
N GLU A 631 -9.89 -15.45 28.14
CA GLU A 631 -10.20 -14.25 28.93
C GLU A 631 -10.72 -14.56 30.33
N GLN A 632 -11.68 -15.49 30.44
CA GLN A 632 -12.39 -15.75 31.70
C GLN A 632 -11.67 -16.75 32.60
N GLU A 633 -10.99 -17.75 32.03
CA GLU A 633 -10.30 -18.78 32.84
C GLU A 633 -8.82 -18.49 33.04
N LEU A 634 -8.14 -17.93 32.02
CA LEU A 634 -6.69 -17.65 32.06
C LEU A 634 -6.37 -16.17 32.29
N GLY A 635 -7.36 -15.28 32.24
CA GLY A 635 -7.19 -13.84 32.50
C GLY A 635 -6.45 -13.07 31.40
N PHE A 636 -6.28 -13.64 30.21
CA PHE A 636 -5.61 -12.97 29.09
C PHE A 636 -6.42 -11.79 28.54
N GLN A 637 -5.74 -10.94 27.79
CA GLN A 637 -6.37 -9.96 26.90
C GLN A 637 -6.28 -10.47 25.47
N VAL A 638 -7.39 -10.73 24.81
CA VAL A 638 -7.36 -11.31 23.45
C VAL A 638 -7.65 -10.24 22.41
N TYR A 639 -6.77 -10.13 21.42
CA TYR A 639 -6.97 -9.34 20.21
C TYR A 639 -7.23 -10.28 19.03
N ARG A 640 -8.43 -10.23 18.45
CA ARG A 640 -8.78 -10.99 17.24
C ARG A 640 -8.35 -10.20 16.02
N ALA A 641 -7.30 -10.64 15.35
CA ALA A 641 -6.78 -10.02 14.14
C ALA A 641 -7.47 -10.58 12.90
N MET A 642 -8.24 -9.74 12.22
CA MET A 642 -8.96 -10.10 11.00
C MET A 642 -8.08 -9.87 9.74
N PRO A 643 -8.33 -10.60 8.63
CA PRO A 643 -7.48 -10.50 7.44
C PRO A 643 -7.34 -9.09 6.84
N ASN A 644 -8.39 -8.26 6.95
CA ASN A 644 -8.39 -6.89 6.43
C ASN A 644 -7.47 -5.94 7.21
N GLU A 645 -7.20 -6.21 8.49
CA GLU A 645 -6.35 -5.35 9.33
C GLU A 645 -4.87 -5.42 8.91
N THR A 646 -4.45 -6.54 8.31
CA THR A 646 -3.08 -6.74 7.78
C THR A 646 -2.75 -5.88 6.55
N LYS A 647 -3.71 -5.08 6.05
CA LYS A 647 -3.51 -4.15 4.93
C LYS A 647 -2.79 -2.85 5.35
N LYS A 648 -2.98 -2.40 6.59
CA LYS A 648 -2.32 -1.19 7.15
C LYS A 648 -1.18 -1.62 8.07
N LEU A 649 -0.03 -1.93 7.49
CA LEU A 649 1.05 -2.64 8.18
C LEU A 649 1.68 -1.81 9.30
N ASP A 650 1.71 -0.48 9.17
CA ASP A 650 2.16 0.47 10.19
C ASP A 650 1.38 0.31 11.51
N LYS A 651 0.05 0.31 11.45
CA LYS A 651 -0.80 0.15 12.63
C LYS A 651 -0.79 -1.28 13.13
N PHE A 652 -0.86 -2.24 12.20
CA PHE A 652 -0.92 -3.65 12.58
C PHE A 652 0.37 -4.12 13.26
N ALA A 653 1.54 -3.66 12.80
CA ALA A 653 2.83 -3.97 13.42
C ALA A 653 2.89 -3.47 14.88
N GLN A 654 2.33 -2.30 15.18
CA GLN A 654 2.25 -1.79 16.55
C GLN A 654 1.34 -2.65 17.45
N ILE A 655 0.23 -3.14 16.90
CA ILE A 655 -0.69 -4.05 17.60
C ILE A 655 0.02 -5.37 17.89
N VAL A 656 0.66 -5.98 16.89
CA VAL A 656 1.39 -7.23 17.05
C VAL A 656 2.50 -7.10 18.09
N ASN A 657 3.29 -6.03 18.04
CA ASN A 657 4.35 -5.79 19.02
C ASN A 657 3.83 -5.56 20.45
N SER A 658 2.54 -5.26 20.61
CA SER A 658 1.92 -5.12 21.93
C SER A 658 1.55 -6.45 22.60
N CYS A 659 1.59 -7.56 21.85
CA CYS A 659 1.19 -8.89 22.29
C CYS A 659 2.37 -9.76 22.74
N GLU A 660 2.16 -10.56 23.78
CA GLU A 660 3.13 -11.54 24.30
C GLU A 660 2.99 -12.91 23.63
N ILE A 661 1.79 -13.24 23.16
CA ILE A 661 1.50 -14.53 22.53
C ILE A 661 0.82 -14.26 21.19
N MET A 662 1.22 -14.97 20.14
CA MET A 662 0.48 -15.03 18.88
C MET A 662 -0.02 -16.45 18.67
N VAL A 663 -1.32 -16.60 18.39
CA VAL A 663 -1.97 -17.87 18.06
C VAL A 663 -2.49 -17.76 16.63
N GLY A 664 -2.19 -18.75 15.79
CA GLY A 664 -2.78 -18.81 14.46
C GLY A 664 -2.60 -20.17 13.80
N ALA A 665 -3.51 -20.51 12.90
CA ALA A 665 -3.34 -21.67 12.04
C ALA A 665 -2.18 -21.45 11.07
N HIS A 666 -1.43 -22.53 10.80
CA HIS A 666 -0.35 -22.53 9.80
C HIS A 666 -0.78 -21.77 8.54
N GLY A 667 0.01 -20.79 8.10
CA GLY A 667 -0.23 -19.99 6.91
C GLY A 667 0.37 -18.58 7.00
N ALA A 668 0.26 -17.82 5.91
CA ALA A 668 0.97 -16.56 5.74
C ALA A 668 0.68 -15.48 6.81
N GLY A 669 -0.45 -15.56 7.52
CA GLY A 669 -0.76 -14.64 8.62
C GLY A 669 0.24 -14.70 9.78
N LEU A 670 0.87 -15.85 10.02
CA LEU A 670 1.89 -16.02 11.07
C LEU A 670 3.18 -15.26 10.78
N THR A 671 3.43 -14.84 9.54
CA THR A 671 4.61 -14.02 9.17
C THR A 671 4.67 -12.70 9.95
N ASN A 672 3.52 -12.20 10.42
CA ASN A 672 3.49 -11.02 11.26
C ASN A 672 4.22 -11.20 12.60
N ALA A 673 4.59 -12.43 12.98
CA ALA A 673 5.45 -12.73 14.12
C ALA A 673 6.80 -12.00 14.09
N LEU A 674 7.27 -11.56 12.92
CA LEU A 674 8.44 -10.67 12.81
C LEU A 674 8.31 -9.39 13.66
N PHE A 675 7.08 -8.92 13.89
CA PHE A 675 6.77 -7.73 14.68
C PHE A 675 6.52 -8.00 16.17
N LEU A 676 6.37 -9.25 16.62
CA LEU A 676 6.23 -9.57 18.04
C LEU A 676 7.46 -9.08 18.82
N PRO A 677 7.38 -8.83 20.13
CA PRO A 677 8.57 -8.52 20.92
C PRO A 677 9.47 -9.75 21.11
N THR A 678 10.78 -9.55 21.26
CA THR A 678 11.72 -10.64 21.53
C THR A 678 11.34 -11.39 22.82
N GLY A 679 11.37 -12.71 22.78
CA GLY A 679 10.98 -13.60 23.87
C GLY A 679 9.48 -13.93 23.91
N ALA A 680 8.63 -13.29 23.09
CA ALA A 680 7.22 -13.67 22.94
C ALA A 680 7.06 -15.09 22.38
N THR A 681 5.88 -15.68 22.58
CA THR A 681 5.57 -17.05 22.13
C THR A 681 4.67 -17.04 20.90
N MET A 682 5.07 -17.75 19.86
CA MET A 682 4.21 -18.09 18.71
C MET A 682 3.67 -19.51 18.87
N ILE A 683 2.34 -19.64 18.94
CA ILE A 683 1.61 -20.90 18.96
C ILE A 683 1.02 -21.12 17.57
N GLN A 684 1.53 -22.14 16.89
CA GLN A 684 1.04 -22.52 15.57
C GLN A 684 0.07 -23.69 15.69
N ILE A 685 -1.17 -23.50 15.24
CA ILE A 685 -2.11 -24.60 15.03
C ILE A 685 -1.67 -25.33 13.76
N VAL A 686 -1.18 -26.55 13.92
CA VAL A 686 -0.62 -27.39 12.85
C VAL A 686 -1.73 -28.27 12.28
N PRO A 687 -2.19 -28.02 11.04
CA PRO A 687 -3.26 -28.80 10.42
C PRO A 687 -2.83 -30.25 10.16
N LEU A 688 -3.81 -31.15 9.99
CA LEU A 688 -3.53 -32.50 9.55
C LEU A 688 -2.75 -32.48 8.22
N GLY A 689 -1.79 -33.38 8.06
CA GLY A 689 -0.99 -33.50 6.84
C GLY A 689 0.05 -32.41 6.59
N LEU A 690 0.13 -31.36 7.42
CA LEU A 690 1.04 -30.22 7.20
C LEU A 690 2.16 -30.10 8.26
N ASN A 691 2.60 -31.23 8.84
CA ASN A 691 3.68 -31.23 9.84
C ASN A 691 4.97 -30.63 9.28
N TRP A 692 5.48 -31.19 8.17
CA TRP A 692 6.74 -30.74 7.56
C TRP A 692 6.69 -29.25 7.17
N ALA A 693 5.62 -28.84 6.47
CA ALA A 693 5.44 -27.44 6.08
C ALA A 693 5.36 -26.51 7.30
N SER A 694 4.69 -26.94 8.37
CA SER A 694 4.59 -26.14 9.59
C SER A 694 5.94 -25.93 10.27
N ASP A 695 6.73 -27.00 10.37
CA ASP A 695 8.06 -26.97 10.96
C ASP A 695 8.99 -26.10 10.10
N HIS A 696 9.06 -26.35 8.80
CA HIS A 696 10.05 -25.70 7.92
C HIS A 696 9.79 -24.21 7.64
N TYR A 697 8.53 -23.77 7.62
CA TYR A 697 8.19 -22.37 7.35
C TYR A 697 8.15 -21.48 8.61
N PHE A 698 7.87 -22.05 9.78
CA PHE A 698 7.65 -21.26 11.01
C PHE A 698 8.26 -21.86 12.27
N GLY A 699 8.27 -23.19 12.42
CA GLY A 699 8.83 -23.83 13.61
C GLY A 699 10.33 -23.70 13.74
N GLU A 700 11.07 -24.05 12.69
CA GLU A 700 12.53 -23.93 12.61
C GLU A 700 12.98 -22.45 12.63
N PRO A 701 12.31 -21.51 11.92
CA PRO A 701 12.71 -20.11 11.94
C PRO A 701 12.39 -19.35 13.23
N ALA A 702 11.36 -19.75 13.99
CA ALA A 702 10.86 -19.00 15.15
C ALA A 702 11.94 -18.68 16.22
N PRO A 703 12.81 -19.63 16.63
CA PRO A 703 13.94 -19.32 17.52
C PRO A 703 14.92 -18.30 16.93
N GLY A 704 15.21 -18.39 15.63
CA GLY A 704 16.11 -17.49 14.91
C GLY A 704 15.60 -16.05 14.86
N ILE A 705 14.29 -15.86 14.79
CA ILE A 705 13.64 -14.54 14.93
C ILE A 705 13.45 -14.13 16.40
N GLY A 706 14.00 -14.87 17.37
CA GLY A 706 13.99 -14.52 18.78
C GLY A 706 12.67 -14.77 19.49
N LEU A 707 11.86 -15.72 19.01
CA LEU A 707 10.59 -16.12 19.63
C LEU A 707 10.68 -17.50 20.27
N LYS A 708 9.80 -17.75 21.24
CA LYS A 708 9.46 -19.11 21.68
C LYS A 708 8.42 -19.68 20.71
N TYR A 709 8.45 -20.99 20.50
CA TYR A 709 7.57 -21.65 19.55
C TYR A 709 6.89 -22.87 20.17
N ILE A 710 5.58 -22.97 19.99
CA ILE A 710 4.78 -24.12 20.41
C ILE A 710 3.94 -24.61 19.24
N ARG A 711 3.92 -25.93 19.07
CA ARG A 711 3.07 -26.62 18.09
C ARG A 711 1.82 -27.12 18.79
N TYR A 712 0.66 -26.65 18.35
CA TYR A 712 -0.61 -27.29 18.65
C TYR A 712 -1.00 -28.18 17.48
N LYS A 713 -0.66 -29.47 17.56
CA LYS A 713 -1.06 -30.45 16.53
C LYS A 713 -2.53 -30.80 16.71
N VAL A 714 -3.33 -30.54 15.68
CA VAL A 714 -4.74 -30.91 15.70
C VAL A 714 -4.86 -32.43 15.69
N TRP A 715 -5.71 -32.95 16.56
CA TRP A 715 -6.12 -34.34 16.51
C TRP A 715 -7.06 -34.60 15.35
N ARG A 716 -7.20 -35.88 14.98
CA ARG A 716 -8.11 -36.30 13.92
C ARG A 716 -9.53 -35.82 14.18
N ASN A 717 -10.01 -35.81 15.43
CA ASN A 717 -11.36 -35.33 15.77
C ASN A 717 -11.49 -33.80 15.94
N GLU A 718 -10.40 -33.04 15.83
CA GLU A 718 -10.45 -31.56 15.89
C GLU A 718 -10.54 -30.92 14.50
N THR A 719 -10.45 -31.71 13.43
CA THR A 719 -10.55 -31.22 12.05
C THR A 719 -11.94 -31.47 11.47
N SER A 720 -12.46 -30.50 10.70
CA SER A 720 -13.73 -30.63 9.96
C SER A 720 -13.73 -31.80 8.97
N LEU A 721 -12.56 -32.28 8.55
CA LEU A 721 -12.44 -33.44 7.66
C LEU A 721 -12.95 -34.72 8.32
N TYR A 722 -12.87 -34.82 9.65
CA TYR A 722 -13.34 -35.99 10.40
C TYR A 722 -14.83 -36.21 10.28
N GLU A 723 -15.61 -35.15 10.49
CA GLU A 723 -17.07 -35.20 10.34
C GLU A 723 -17.47 -35.35 8.87
N LYS A 724 -16.74 -34.68 7.95
CA LYS A 724 -17.05 -34.70 6.52
C LYS A 724 -16.80 -36.06 5.86
N TYR A 725 -15.70 -36.74 6.19
CA TYR A 725 -15.26 -37.96 5.50
C TYR A 725 -15.27 -39.23 6.37
N GLY A 726 -15.35 -39.09 7.69
CA GLY A 726 -15.26 -40.20 8.64
C GLY A 726 -13.82 -40.54 9.06
N PRO A 727 -13.65 -41.24 10.19
CA PRO A 727 -12.33 -41.52 10.80
C PRO A 727 -11.40 -42.38 9.96
N ASP A 728 -11.96 -43.29 9.15
CA ASP A 728 -11.21 -44.28 8.39
C ASP A 728 -10.81 -43.77 7.00
N HIS A 729 -11.42 -42.69 6.52
CA HIS A 729 -11.12 -42.14 5.19
C HIS A 729 -9.65 -41.70 5.10
N PRO A 730 -8.91 -42.03 4.02
CA PRO A 730 -7.47 -41.75 3.92
C PRO A 730 -7.08 -40.29 4.16
N ILE A 731 -7.95 -39.34 3.79
CA ILE A 731 -7.72 -37.91 4.07
C ILE A 731 -7.57 -37.60 5.58
N VAL A 732 -8.17 -38.42 6.46
CA VAL A 732 -8.13 -38.29 7.92
C VAL A 732 -7.14 -39.28 8.54
N SER A 733 -7.09 -40.51 8.04
CA SER A 733 -6.32 -41.61 8.62
C SER A 733 -4.90 -41.77 8.08
N ASP A 734 -4.64 -41.34 6.83
CA ASP A 734 -3.37 -41.54 6.13
C ASP A 734 -3.01 -40.35 5.23
N ALA A 735 -2.49 -39.29 5.84
CA ALA A 735 -2.05 -38.11 5.12
C ALA A 735 -0.90 -38.39 4.12
N ALA A 736 -0.12 -39.45 4.31
CA ALA A 736 0.95 -39.81 3.38
C ALA A 736 0.39 -40.25 2.02
N SER A 737 -0.75 -40.95 2.01
CA SER A 737 -1.46 -41.29 0.77
C SER A 737 -1.92 -40.07 -0.03
N ILE A 738 -2.24 -38.95 0.64
CA ILE A 738 -2.62 -37.69 -0.01
C ILE A 738 -1.38 -37.00 -0.56
N TRP A 739 -0.28 -36.96 0.19
CA TRP A 739 1.02 -36.46 -0.31
C TRP A 739 1.53 -37.24 -1.53
N ALA A 740 1.29 -38.55 -1.60
CA ALA A 740 1.63 -39.36 -2.76
C ALA A 740 0.89 -38.95 -4.05
N LYS A 741 -0.24 -38.23 -3.94
CA LYS A 741 -0.98 -37.67 -5.08
C LYS A 741 -0.45 -36.30 -5.53
N GLY A 742 0.54 -35.75 -4.84
CA GLY A 742 1.16 -34.46 -5.14
C GLY A 742 0.58 -33.28 -4.36
N TYR A 743 1.28 -32.14 -4.44
CA TYR A 743 0.99 -30.96 -3.63
C TYR A 743 -0.41 -30.38 -3.84
N MET A 744 -0.96 -30.45 -5.06
CA MET A 744 -2.30 -29.90 -5.31
C MET A 744 -3.39 -30.63 -4.51
N ALA A 745 -3.30 -31.95 -4.38
CA ALA A 745 -4.21 -32.73 -3.54
C ALA A 745 -4.06 -32.40 -2.05
N VAL A 746 -2.82 -32.17 -1.60
CA VAL A 746 -2.51 -31.73 -0.22
C VAL A 746 -3.07 -30.35 0.05
N LYS A 747 -2.92 -29.42 -0.90
CA LYS A 747 -3.43 -28.05 -0.79
C LYS A 747 -4.94 -28.07 -0.65
N GLU A 748 -5.64 -28.74 -1.57
CA GLU A 748 -7.08 -28.88 -1.54
C GLU A 748 -7.55 -29.46 -0.19
N ALA A 749 -7.02 -30.61 0.20
CA ALA A 749 -7.41 -31.32 1.41
C ALA A 749 -7.11 -30.53 2.70
N TYR A 750 -5.86 -30.09 2.87
CA TYR A 750 -5.34 -29.68 4.17
C TYR A 750 -5.14 -28.17 4.33
N VAL A 751 -5.05 -27.43 3.22
CA VAL A 751 -4.86 -25.98 3.20
C VAL A 751 -6.18 -25.24 2.95
N ASP A 752 -7.03 -25.76 2.06
CA ASP A 752 -8.24 -25.10 1.58
C ASP A 752 -9.51 -25.58 2.31
N GLU A 753 -9.74 -26.90 2.41
CA GLU A 753 -11.00 -27.44 2.96
C GLU A 753 -11.03 -27.61 4.49
N GLN A 754 -9.87 -27.72 5.12
CA GLN A 754 -9.76 -28.07 6.53
C GLN A 754 -9.99 -26.85 7.44
N ASN A 755 -10.93 -26.99 8.38
CA ASN A 755 -11.22 -26.08 9.49
C ASN A 755 -11.07 -26.82 10.83
N PHE A 756 -11.05 -26.10 11.96
CA PHE A 756 -10.73 -26.68 13.25
C PHE A 756 -11.78 -26.39 14.32
N ARG A 757 -12.17 -27.41 15.08
CA ARG A 757 -12.82 -27.27 16.38
C ARG A 757 -11.82 -27.66 17.45
N ILE A 758 -11.20 -26.66 18.07
CA ILE A 758 -10.08 -26.83 19.00
C ILE A 758 -10.57 -27.40 20.33
N ASN A 759 -9.90 -28.44 20.83
CA ASN A 759 -10.09 -28.99 22.16
C ASN A 759 -9.58 -28.00 23.20
N LEU A 760 -10.50 -27.44 24.00
CA LEU A 760 -10.20 -26.33 24.90
C LEU A 760 -9.27 -26.75 26.05
N ASP A 761 -9.39 -27.97 26.58
CA ASP A 761 -8.53 -28.45 27.68
C ASP A 761 -7.07 -28.54 27.25
N ARG A 762 -6.80 -29.16 26.10
CA ARG A 762 -5.45 -29.24 25.52
C ARG A 762 -4.91 -27.88 25.13
N PHE A 763 -5.77 -27.04 24.56
CA PHE A 763 -5.36 -25.70 24.14
C PHE A 763 -5.03 -24.82 25.35
N LYS A 764 -5.76 -24.98 26.46
CA LYS A 764 -5.46 -24.35 27.74
C LYS A 764 -4.09 -24.77 28.27
N GLU A 765 -3.76 -26.07 28.27
CA GLU A 765 -2.42 -26.55 28.63
C GLU A 765 -1.32 -25.95 27.76
N THR A 766 -1.59 -25.81 26.46
CA THR A 766 -0.66 -25.20 25.48
C THR A 766 -0.39 -23.73 25.80
N LEU A 767 -1.42 -22.99 26.22
CA LEU A 767 -1.29 -21.59 26.63
C LEU A 767 -0.54 -21.45 27.97
N LEU A 768 -0.77 -22.36 28.92
CA LEU A 768 -0.02 -22.38 30.18
C LEU A 768 1.47 -22.68 29.93
N GLU A 769 1.78 -23.59 29.02
CA GLU A 769 3.17 -23.83 28.59
C GLU A 769 3.78 -22.57 27.95
N ALA A 770 3.02 -21.80 27.17
CA ALA A 770 3.48 -20.53 26.61
C ALA A 770 3.89 -19.53 27.71
N LEU A 771 3.15 -19.47 28.82
CA LEU A 771 3.52 -18.64 29.98
C LEU A 771 4.80 -19.12 30.65
N ARG A 772 4.94 -20.44 30.83
CA ARG A 772 6.12 -21.06 31.43
C ARG A 772 7.38 -20.76 30.61
N LEU A 773 7.30 -20.85 29.28
CA LEU A 773 8.42 -20.52 28.38
C LEU A 773 8.83 -19.04 28.41
N MET A 774 7.91 -18.15 28.78
CA MET A 774 8.18 -16.71 28.96
C MET A 774 8.66 -16.35 30.38
N GLY A 775 8.78 -17.34 31.29
CA GLY A 775 9.34 -17.15 32.63
C GLY A 775 8.31 -16.90 33.74
N VAL A 776 7.04 -17.27 33.55
CA VAL A 776 6.06 -17.34 34.64
C VAL A 776 6.23 -18.67 35.36
N SER A 777 6.69 -18.65 36.62
CA SER A 777 6.73 -19.82 37.49
C SER A 777 5.39 -19.97 38.22
N ASP A 778 4.87 -21.19 38.32
CA ASP A 778 3.66 -21.53 39.09
C ASP A 778 3.80 -21.02 40.54
N SER A 779 3.02 -20.00 40.91
CA SER A 779 2.90 -19.49 42.27
C SER A 779 1.48 -19.67 42.77
#